data_AF-A0A924RM01-F1
#
_entry.id   AF-A0A924RM01-F1
#
_cell.length_a   1.000
_cell.length_b   1.000
_cell.length_c   1.000
_cell.angle_alpha   90.00
_cell.angle_beta   90.00
_cell.angle_gamma   90.00
#
_symmetry.space_group_name_H-M   'P 1'
#
loop_
_entity.id
_entity.type
_entity.pdbx_description
1 polymer ?
#
loop_
_entity_poly.entity_id
_entity_poly.type
_entity_poly.pdbx_seq_one_letter_code
_entity_poly.pdbx_strand_id
1 'polypeptide(L)'
;MRYQNIKEEELKNKVGQDFFSVFDTTKIVGNIDFCVCPKAPRPPKGEIATAQNAITINKTNQLSVGLNGSLPFGEGWGGASLLWAEAKRGTYDLLTMMTQLVLTIGKARTFDKFLPPAFLGAFDSQKMGFVPYNAIMDVFAMNDFNWNVTPSNHSTKEFGMIKERIEKSFDKNHYVYDFIKDESTLQFFIKNNLARATESGKILIDKNNFVPIYLRWLDQVKPCINFDWVEGRKQNIQDSDFYLADLFVDDKGTSQIDDDTPVNDNLFVVFRNSHYEIAKENLKSLFNASIEFKDKSVYEQFWKKYKRPPLEKIQHYIIDRKDLLVPQDIRERKGAFFTPQKWVELSQKYIADVLGSDWQDDYYVWDCAAGTGNLLAGLTNKWNIWASTLDQSDVNAMHDRIENGAILLKDHCFQFDFLNDDFSKLPQGLQDIINNEEKRKKLVVYINPPYAEATSTKTISNISSVHKESVGNTKTKIKYEKILNQASKELFVQFLFRIYKEIPEAYIANFSKVKILQGIHYKEFREHFFAKLEKLFIVPSFTFDNVKGKFPVGFFVWNTKIKELFKEIDSDVYDQDISLISNKKMFVPENKNIKDWLRQYNIKDNEIGYLVRGSADVQNNNVVFITLKPSESVIKASNTNKISENNLIINAVFLTVRKIIEQTWINDRDQYLFPNDKWQIDNEFKNDCLTYSLFDQSNIVTASQGTNHWIPFTEQEVNAKEKFESNFMTHFIKGKIKQEQKANLFSNPATLSGFETLTGLRVETNEALVFSEKATNV
;
A
#
# COMPACT_ATOMS: atom_id res chain seq x y z
N MET A 1 17.09 -31.80 -39.96
CA MET A 1 15.94 -30.85 -40.02
C MET A 1 16.28 -29.61 -39.19
N ARG A 2 15.69 -28.44 -39.52
CA ARG A 2 16.05 -27.09 -39.05
C ARG A 2 16.21 -26.94 -37.52
N TYR A 3 15.50 -27.73 -36.71
CA TYR A 3 15.54 -27.66 -35.24
C TYR A 3 15.89 -28.98 -34.53
N GLN A 4 16.50 -29.95 -35.22
CA GLN A 4 16.92 -31.22 -34.59
C GLN A 4 18.20 -31.04 -33.75
N ASN A 5 18.28 -31.80 -32.65
CA ASN A 5 19.46 -31.92 -31.76
C ASN A 5 19.89 -30.67 -30.98
N ILE A 6 19.19 -29.53 -31.11
CA ILE A 6 19.46 -28.30 -30.33
C ILE A 6 18.87 -28.39 -28.91
N LYS A 7 19.32 -27.54 -27.99
CA LYS A 7 18.75 -27.47 -26.61
C LYS A 7 17.34 -26.87 -26.63
N GLU A 8 16.52 -27.15 -25.61
CA GLU A 8 15.13 -26.65 -25.53
C GLU A 8 15.05 -25.11 -25.53
N GLU A 9 15.92 -24.45 -24.76
CA GLU A 9 16.02 -22.98 -24.78
C GLU A 9 16.49 -22.44 -26.14
N GLU A 10 17.36 -23.18 -26.85
CA GLU A 10 17.79 -22.80 -28.20
C GLU A 10 16.65 -22.98 -29.22
N LEU A 11 15.80 -24.00 -29.03
CA LEU A 11 14.58 -24.22 -29.81
C LEU A 11 13.58 -23.08 -29.61
N LYS A 12 13.30 -22.70 -28.36
CA LYS A 12 12.41 -21.56 -28.04
C LYS A 12 12.88 -20.27 -28.72
N ASN A 13 14.17 -19.97 -28.61
CA ASN A 13 14.77 -18.78 -29.22
C ASN A 13 14.69 -18.80 -30.75
N LYS A 14 15.02 -19.92 -31.39
CA LYS A 14 14.96 -20.07 -32.85
C LYS A 14 13.53 -20.01 -33.40
N VAL A 15 12.57 -20.66 -32.75
CA VAL A 15 11.14 -20.57 -33.13
C VAL A 15 10.62 -19.15 -32.94
N GLY A 16 11.00 -18.48 -31.84
CA GLY A 16 10.69 -17.07 -31.61
C GLY A 16 11.24 -16.16 -32.71
N GLN A 17 12.48 -16.38 -33.15
CA GLN A 17 13.10 -15.62 -34.23
C GLN A 17 12.49 -15.91 -35.60
N ASP A 18 12.27 -17.18 -35.93
CA ASP A 18 11.87 -17.60 -37.28
C ASP A 18 10.39 -17.30 -37.57
N PHE A 19 9.51 -17.36 -36.56
CA PHE A 19 8.07 -17.22 -36.75
C PHE A 19 7.42 -16.04 -36.01
N PHE A 20 8.02 -15.58 -34.91
CA PHE A 20 7.43 -14.55 -34.04
C PHE A 20 8.29 -13.28 -33.95
N SER A 21 9.24 -13.05 -34.87
CA SER A 21 10.18 -11.92 -34.83
C SER A 21 9.54 -10.54 -34.74
N VAL A 22 8.28 -10.38 -35.17
CA VAL A 22 7.52 -9.12 -35.08
C VAL A 22 6.90 -8.89 -33.69
N PHE A 23 6.88 -9.90 -32.83
CA PHE A 23 6.34 -9.88 -31.47
C PHE A 23 7.47 -9.88 -30.42
N ASP A 24 7.12 -9.56 -29.18
CA ASP A 24 8.00 -9.73 -28.02
C ASP A 24 7.84 -11.16 -27.48
N THR A 25 8.89 -11.96 -27.61
CA THR A 25 8.95 -13.36 -27.12
C THR A 25 9.83 -13.49 -25.88
N THR A 26 10.26 -12.38 -25.28
CA THR A 26 11.23 -12.36 -24.16
C THR A 26 10.56 -12.36 -22.80
N LYS A 27 9.24 -12.13 -22.74
CA LYS A 27 8.49 -12.11 -21.49
C LYS A 27 8.31 -13.51 -20.92
N ILE A 28 8.47 -13.61 -19.60
CA ILE A 28 8.27 -14.84 -18.84
C ILE A 28 6.98 -14.68 -18.04
N VAL A 29 6.03 -15.62 -18.21
CA VAL A 29 4.73 -15.62 -17.52
C VAL A 29 4.61 -16.87 -16.65
N GLY A 30 4.84 -16.71 -15.35
CA GLY A 30 4.83 -17.83 -14.41
C GLY A 30 5.80 -18.94 -14.84
N ASN A 31 5.31 -20.18 -14.85
CA ASN A 31 6.05 -21.38 -15.28
C ASN A 31 5.77 -21.76 -16.75
N ILE A 32 5.30 -20.84 -17.57
CA ILE A 32 5.02 -21.09 -18.99
C ILE A 32 6.30 -20.99 -19.79
N ASP A 33 6.56 -22.00 -20.61
CA ASP A 33 7.81 -22.17 -21.36
C ASP A 33 8.07 -21.10 -22.41
N PHE A 34 7.02 -20.62 -23.09
CA PHE A 34 7.12 -19.68 -24.18
C PHE A 34 5.89 -18.75 -24.22
N CYS A 35 6.12 -17.44 -24.29
CA CYS A 35 5.08 -16.42 -24.33
C CYS A 35 5.30 -15.46 -25.50
N VAL A 36 4.21 -15.04 -26.16
CA VAL A 36 4.24 -14.05 -27.25
C VAL A 36 3.39 -12.85 -26.86
N CYS A 37 3.95 -11.66 -26.90
CA CYS A 37 3.28 -10.39 -26.59
C CYS A 37 3.44 -9.35 -27.71
N PRO A 38 2.55 -8.35 -27.81
CA PRO A 38 2.78 -7.21 -28.70
C PRO A 38 4.06 -6.44 -28.31
N LYS A 39 4.85 -5.98 -29.29
CA LYS A 39 6.00 -5.09 -29.03
C LYS A 39 5.51 -3.68 -28.70
N ALA A 40 6.04 -3.08 -27.63
CA ALA A 40 5.82 -1.67 -27.34
C ALA A 40 6.47 -0.77 -28.43
N PRO A 41 5.85 0.36 -28.81
CA PRO A 41 6.51 1.32 -29.69
C PRO A 41 7.75 1.89 -29.00
N ARG A 42 8.91 1.89 -29.68
CA ARG A 42 10.13 2.52 -29.14
C ARG A 42 9.95 4.04 -29.11
N PRO A 43 10.31 4.73 -28.01
CA PRO A 43 10.44 6.18 -28.06
C PRO A 43 11.56 6.57 -29.05
N PRO A 44 11.42 7.72 -29.75
CA PRO A 44 12.48 8.23 -30.60
C PRO A 44 13.77 8.41 -29.78
N LYS A 45 14.92 8.00 -30.34
CA LYS A 45 16.21 8.20 -29.67
C LYS A 45 16.51 9.69 -29.54
N GLY A 46 16.59 10.16 -28.29
CA GLY A 46 17.26 11.42 -27.94
C GLY A 46 16.36 12.44 -27.27
N GLU A 47 15.85 12.14 -26.07
CA GLU A 47 15.48 13.16 -25.08
C GLU A 47 15.44 12.52 -23.68
N ILE A 48 16.20 13.07 -22.75
CA ILE A 48 16.27 12.63 -21.35
C ILE A 48 15.09 13.29 -20.63
N ALA A 49 14.13 12.50 -20.16
CA ALA A 49 13.00 13.02 -19.40
C ALA A 49 13.42 13.33 -17.95
N THR A 50 13.69 14.60 -17.65
CA THR A 50 13.64 15.13 -16.27
C THR A 50 12.23 15.58 -15.97
N ALA A 51 11.63 15.01 -14.92
CA ALA A 51 10.31 15.39 -14.44
C ALA A 51 10.37 16.74 -13.70
N GLN A 52 9.79 17.79 -14.28
CA GLN A 52 9.34 18.98 -13.55
C GLN A 52 8.05 19.50 -14.19
N ASN A 53 6.99 19.55 -13.37
CA ASN A 53 5.72 20.18 -13.68
C ASN A 53 5.93 21.68 -13.95
N ALA A 54 5.41 22.18 -15.08
CA ALA A 54 5.13 23.60 -15.26
C ALA A 54 3.69 23.78 -15.76
N ILE A 55 2.82 24.20 -14.84
CA ILE A 55 1.54 24.84 -15.16
C ILE A 55 1.90 26.17 -15.83
N THR A 56 1.45 26.39 -17.08
CA THR A 56 1.47 27.72 -17.69
C THR A 56 0.06 28.08 -18.13
N ILE A 57 -0.51 29.11 -17.51
CA ILE A 57 -1.80 29.72 -17.87
C ILE A 57 -1.51 30.73 -18.98
N ASN A 58 -2.11 30.56 -20.17
CA ASN A 58 -2.08 31.57 -21.23
C ASN A 58 -3.42 32.33 -21.33
N LYS A 59 -3.30 33.63 -21.66
CA LYS A 59 -4.26 34.73 -21.48
C LYS A 59 -5.48 34.78 -22.43
N THR A 60 -5.94 33.66 -22.98
CA THR A 60 -7.14 33.63 -23.82
C THR A 60 -7.92 32.35 -23.55
N ASN A 61 -9.08 32.48 -22.90
CA ASN A 61 -9.99 31.38 -22.54
C ASN A 61 -10.58 30.65 -23.78
N GLN A 62 -9.77 29.93 -24.54
CA GLN A 62 -10.22 28.96 -25.55
C GLN A 62 -9.38 27.68 -25.47
N LEU A 63 -10.05 26.57 -25.12
CA LEU A 63 -9.49 25.22 -25.24
C LEU A 63 -9.59 24.78 -26.71
N SER A 64 -8.45 24.58 -27.36
CA SER A 64 -8.34 23.78 -28.58
C SER A 64 -7.44 22.57 -28.31
N VAL A 65 -8.03 21.38 -28.37
CA VAL A 65 -7.30 20.11 -28.29
C VAL A 65 -7.01 19.67 -29.72
N GLY A 66 -5.74 19.76 -30.14
CA GLY A 66 -5.25 19.11 -31.35
C GLY A 66 -5.06 17.62 -31.10
N LEU A 67 -5.86 16.78 -31.76
CA LEU A 67 -5.69 15.34 -31.83
C LEU A 67 -4.44 15.01 -32.66
N ASN A 68 -3.35 14.61 -32.00
CA ASN A 68 -2.35 13.73 -32.61
C ASN A 68 -2.22 12.50 -31.71
N GLY A 69 -2.80 11.40 -32.19
CA GLY A 69 -2.88 10.13 -31.48
C GLY A 69 -1.52 9.49 -31.25
N SER A 70 -1.17 9.31 -29.98
CA SER A 70 -0.30 8.24 -29.50
C SER A 70 -0.58 8.05 -28.01
N LEU A 71 -1.15 6.88 -27.66
CA LEU A 71 -1.52 6.52 -26.29
C LEU A 71 -0.24 6.23 -25.47
N PRO A 72 -0.10 6.76 -24.24
CA PRO A 72 0.97 6.36 -23.34
C PRO A 72 0.56 5.05 -22.67
N PHE A 73 1.09 3.93 -23.14
CA PHE A 73 1.06 2.68 -22.38
C PHE A 73 2.09 2.80 -21.25
N GLY A 74 1.62 2.99 -20.02
CA GLY A 74 2.46 2.95 -18.83
C GLY A 74 3.08 1.57 -18.64
N GLU A 75 4.40 1.53 -18.56
CA GLU A 75 5.19 0.38 -18.12
C GLU A 75 4.87 0.10 -16.64
N GLY A 76 4.02 -0.90 -16.38
CA GLY A 76 3.65 -1.27 -15.01
C GLY A 76 2.72 -2.48 -14.88
N TRP A 77 2.04 -2.88 -15.97
CA TRP A 77 1.24 -4.11 -16.00
C TRP A 77 1.47 -4.78 -17.36
N GLY A 78 1.90 -6.04 -17.35
CA GLY A 78 2.25 -6.77 -18.58
C GLY A 78 1.12 -6.73 -19.62
N GLY A 79 1.39 -6.16 -20.79
CA GLY A 79 0.44 -6.12 -21.91
C GLY A 79 -0.13 -7.51 -22.24
N ALA A 80 -1.36 -7.55 -22.79
CA ALA A 80 -2.06 -8.79 -23.10
C ALA A 80 -1.17 -9.78 -23.88
N SER A 81 -1.00 -10.99 -23.34
CA SER A 81 -0.30 -12.06 -24.05
C SER A 81 -1.16 -12.51 -25.25
N LEU A 82 -0.52 -12.84 -26.37
CA LEU A 82 -1.20 -13.40 -27.53
C LEU A 82 -1.16 -14.94 -27.50
N LEU A 83 -0.06 -15.50 -27.03
CA LEU A 83 0.18 -16.94 -26.95
C LEU A 83 0.88 -17.30 -25.65
N TRP A 84 0.42 -18.37 -25.00
CA TRP A 84 1.18 -19.14 -24.02
C TRP A 84 1.42 -20.53 -24.57
N ALA A 85 2.65 -21.04 -24.51
CA ALA A 85 2.98 -22.33 -25.09
C ALA A 85 3.95 -23.17 -24.24
N GLU A 86 3.78 -24.49 -24.31
CA GLU A 86 4.73 -25.50 -23.82
C GLU A 86 5.74 -25.85 -24.92
N ALA A 87 7.01 -25.97 -24.58
CA ALA A 87 8.05 -26.37 -25.54
C ALA A 87 8.75 -27.64 -25.09
N LYS A 88 9.11 -28.52 -26.03
CA LYS A 88 9.88 -29.75 -25.73
C LYS A 88 10.96 -30.03 -26.76
N ARG A 89 12.16 -30.38 -26.30
CA ARG A 89 13.28 -30.78 -27.16
C ARG A 89 13.11 -32.18 -27.75
N GLY A 90 12.76 -32.29 -29.03
CA GLY A 90 12.70 -33.57 -29.75
C GLY A 90 11.42 -33.67 -30.56
N THR A 91 10.91 -34.88 -30.80
CA THR A 91 9.57 -35.05 -31.40
C THR A 91 8.65 -35.59 -30.31
N TYR A 92 7.57 -34.88 -30.04
CA TYR A 92 6.63 -35.19 -28.97
C TYR A 92 5.19 -35.16 -29.48
N ASP A 93 4.30 -35.72 -28.66
CA ASP A 93 2.87 -35.63 -28.85
C ASP A 93 2.38 -34.25 -28.38
N LEU A 94 1.95 -33.41 -29.33
CA LEU A 94 1.53 -32.03 -29.07
C LEU A 94 0.35 -31.96 -28.11
N LEU A 95 -0.53 -32.94 -28.20
CA LEU A 95 -1.70 -33.02 -27.36
C LEU A 95 -1.30 -33.21 -25.89
N THR A 96 -0.42 -34.17 -25.61
CA THR A 96 0.15 -34.39 -24.28
C THR A 96 0.85 -33.13 -23.75
N MET A 97 1.60 -32.41 -24.60
CA MET A 97 2.25 -31.15 -24.21
C MET A 97 1.24 -30.03 -23.92
N MET A 98 0.16 -29.93 -24.69
CA MET A 98 -0.90 -28.94 -24.44
C MET A 98 -1.65 -29.25 -23.14
N THR A 99 -1.88 -30.53 -22.84
CA THR A 99 -2.43 -30.97 -21.55
C THR A 99 -1.53 -30.56 -20.39
N GLN A 100 -0.21 -30.67 -20.55
CA GLN A 100 0.76 -30.19 -19.57
C GLN A 100 0.63 -28.68 -19.35
N LEU A 101 0.56 -27.90 -20.43
CA LEU A 101 0.39 -26.45 -20.34
C LEU A 101 -0.87 -26.06 -19.56
N VAL A 102 -2.01 -26.67 -19.85
CA VAL A 102 -3.27 -26.39 -19.16
C VAL A 102 -3.18 -26.74 -17.67
N LEU A 103 -2.58 -27.88 -17.32
CA LEU A 103 -2.32 -28.22 -15.92
C LEU A 103 -1.39 -27.21 -15.23
N THR A 104 -0.34 -26.77 -15.92
CA THR A 104 0.59 -25.74 -15.42
C THR A 104 -0.14 -24.41 -15.16
N ILE A 105 -0.99 -23.97 -16.11
CA ILE A 105 -1.79 -22.74 -15.98
C ILE A 105 -2.76 -22.83 -14.81
N GLY A 106 -3.49 -23.95 -14.69
CA GLY A 106 -4.49 -24.14 -13.65
C GLY A 106 -3.89 -24.30 -12.26
N LYS A 107 -2.80 -25.08 -12.13
CA LYS A 107 -2.06 -25.24 -10.87
C LYS A 107 -1.51 -23.92 -10.34
N ALA A 108 -0.94 -23.10 -11.22
CA ALA A 108 -0.40 -21.79 -10.85
C ALA A 108 -1.45 -20.68 -10.78
N ARG A 109 -2.70 -20.97 -11.17
CA ARG A 109 -3.80 -20.01 -11.36
C ARG A 109 -3.35 -18.79 -12.17
N THR A 110 -2.62 -19.02 -13.26
CA THR A 110 -1.97 -17.95 -14.06
C THR A 110 -2.99 -16.93 -14.58
N PHE A 111 -4.22 -17.37 -14.85
CA PHE A 111 -5.33 -16.53 -15.30
C PHE A 111 -5.87 -15.54 -14.26
N ASP A 112 -5.53 -15.70 -12.97
CA ASP A 112 -5.88 -14.71 -11.94
C ASP A 112 -4.87 -13.56 -11.89
N LYS A 113 -3.64 -13.80 -12.37
CA LYS A 113 -2.50 -12.87 -12.28
C LYS A 113 -2.23 -12.14 -13.60
N PHE A 114 -2.53 -12.79 -14.72
CA PHE A 114 -2.27 -12.29 -16.06
C PHE A 114 -3.53 -12.42 -16.91
N LEU A 115 -3.74 -11.44 -17.81
CA LEU A 115 -4.80 -11.56 -18.81
C LEU A 115 -4.57 -12.82 -19.65
N PRO A 116 -5.58 -13.70 -19.80
CA PRO A 116 -5.45 -14.89 -20.62
C PRO A 116 -5.05 -14.57 -22.06
N PRO A 117 -4.25 -15.44 -22.71
CA PRO A 117 -3.85 -15.24 -24.08
C PRO A 117 -5.01 -15.54 -25.03
N ALA A 118 -4.87 -15.11 -26.28
CA ALA A 118 -5.80 -15.51 -27.33
C ALA A 118 -5.73 -17.02 -27.62
N PHE A 119 -4.52 -17.58 -27.62
CA PHE A 119 -4.26 -18.99 -27.90
C PHE A 119 -3.37 -19.62 -26.83
N LEU A 120 -3.59 -20.92 -26.61
CA LEU A 120 -2.60 -21.82 -26.06
C LEU A 120 -1.87 -22.55 -27.18
N GLY A 121 -0.61 -22.90 -26.95
CA GLY A 121 0.26 -23.53 -27.93
C GLY A 121 1.08 -24.69 -27.35
N ALA A 122 1.57 -25.55 -28.22
CA ALA A 122 2.64 -26.47 -27.89
C ALA A 122 3.53 -26.66 -29.12
N PHE A 123 4.84 -26.77 -28.94
CA PHE A 123 5.74 -27.06 -30.07
C PHE A 123 6.96 -27.90 -29.70
N ASP A 124 7.36 -28.74 -30.66
CA ASP A 124 8.52 -29.62 -30.58
C ASP A 124 9.58 -29.22 -31.63
N SER A 125 10.53 -30.08 -31.98
CA SER A 125 11.56 -29.79 -33.01
C SER A 125 11.07 -29.86 -34.46
N GLN A 126 9.83 -30.28 -34.69
CA GLN A 126 9.27 -30.51 -36.02
C GLN A 126 8.03 -29.66 -36.27
N LYS A 127 7.16 -29.48 -35.29
CA LYS A 127 5.81 -28.94 -35.47
C LYS A 127 5.33 -28.11 -34.29
N MET A 128 4.32 -27.28 -34.55
CA MET A 128 3.62 -26.46 -33.57
C MET A 128 2.11 -26.60 -33.69
N GLY A 129 1.42 -26.69 -32.55
CA GLY A 129 -0.03 -26.76 -32.44
C GLY A 129 -0.60 -25.55 -31.70
N PHE A 130 -1.82 -25.15 -32.04
CA PHE A 130 -2.56 -24.07 -31.36
C PHE A 130 -3.98 -24.48 -30.97
N VAL A 131 -4.47 -23.95 -29.84
CA VAL A 131 -5.87 -24.07 -29.41
C VAL A 131 -6.34 -22.70 -28.90
N PRO A 132 -7.49 -22.18 -29.38
CA PRO A 132 -8.09 -20.97 -28.83
C PRO A 132 -8.32 -21.11 -27.31
N TYR A 133 -7.88 -20.13 -26.51
CA TYR A 133 -8.00 -20.21 -25.05
C TYR A 133 -9.45 -20.40 -24.59
N ASN A 134 -10.40 -19.76 -25.29
CA ASN A 134 -11.83 -19.87 -25.00
C ASN A 134 -12.43 -21.27 -25.22
N ALA A 135 -11.82 -22.13 -26.04
CA ALA A 135 -12.31 -23.49 -26.27
C ALA A 135 -12.09 -24.42 -25.07
N ILE A 136 -11.17 -24.02 -24.19
CA ILE A 136 -10.69 -24.80 -23.04
C ILE A 136 -10.81 -24.04 -21.72
N MET A 137 -11.27 -22.78 -21.74
CA MET A 137 -11.34 -21.95 -20.53
C MET A 137 -12.28 -22.49 -19.47
N ASP A 138 -13.31 -23.24 -19.87
CA ASP A 138 -14.29 -23.84 -18.97
C ASP A 138 -13.68 -24.94 -18.08
N VAL A 139 -12.57 -25.54 -18.52
CA VAL A 139 -11.78 -26.48 -17.70
C VAL A 139 -11.28 -25.80 -16.44
N PHE A 140 -10.84 -24.54 -16.52
CA PHE A 140 -10.35 -23.77 -15.38
C PHE A 140 -11.43 -23.42 -14.36
N ALA A 141 -12.71 -23.57 -14.71
CA ALA A 141 -13.87 -23.30 -13.86
C ALA A 141 -14.50 -24.59 -13.27
N MET A 142 -13.89 -25.75 -13.45
CA MET A 142 -14.39 -27.02 -12.91
C MET A 142 -14.17 -27.10 -11.39
N ASN A 143 -15.26 -27.19 -10.62
CA ASN A 143 -15.23 -27.21 -9.15
C ASN A 143 -14.71 -28.53 -8.54
N ASP A 144 -14.71 -29.63 -9.29
CA ASP A 144 -14.28 -30.97 -8.85
C ASP A 144 -13.02 -31.44 -9.60
N PHE A 145 -12.05 -30.53 -9.79
CA PHE A 145 -10.82 -30.79 -10.51
C PHE A 145 -9.60 -30.58 -9.61
N ASN A 146 -8.78 -31.62 -9.41
CA ASN A 146 -7.58 -31.53 -8.58
C ASN A 146 -6.41 -30.89 -9.34
N TRP A 147 -6.23 -29.58 -9.18
CA TRP A 147 -5.16 -28.81 -9.81
C TRP A 147 -3.75 -29.09 -9.26
N ASN A 148 -3.61 -29.82 -8.16
CA ASN A 148 -2.30 -30.08 -7.55
C ASN A 148 -1.53 -31.23 -8.23
N VAL A 149 -2.15 -31.93 -9.18
CA VAL A 149 -1.48 -32.97 -9.98
C VAL A 149 -0.22 -32.43 -10.66
N THR A 150 0.81 -33.27 -10.75
CA THR A 150 2.04 -32.87 -11.43
C THR A 150 1.77 -32.88 -12.93
N PRO A 151 2.00 -31.77 -13.67
CA PRO A 151 1.69 -31.70 -15.11
C PRO A 151 2.37 -32.82 -15.92
N SER A 152 3.58 -33.24 -15.54
CA SER A 152 4.30 -34.35 -16.19
C SER A 152 3.77 -35.75 -15.90
N ASN A 153 2.81 -35.92 -14.98
CA ASN A 153 2.24 -37.22 -14.66
C ASN A 153 1.03 -37.53 -15.57
N HIS A 154 1.26 -38.34 -16.60
CA HIS A 154 0.25 -38.64 -17.63
C HIS A 154 -0.79 -39.69 -17.22
N SER A 155 -0.63 -40.35 -16.07
CA SER A 155 -1.53 -41.44 -15.64
C SER A 155 -2.69 -40.99 -14.76
N THR A 156 -2.85 -39.69 -14.48
CA THR A 156 -3.91 -39.17 -13.61
C THR A 156 -5.23 -39.04 -14.36
N LYS A 157 -6.34 -39.12 -13.63
CA LYS A 157 -7.69 -38.90 -14.18
C LYS A 157 -7.81 -37.49 -14.76
N GLU A 158 -7.25 -36.50 -14.06
CA GLU A 158 -7.20 -35.09 -14.43
C GLU A 158 -6.48 -34.87 -15.77
N PHE A 159 -5.35 -35.56 -15.97
CA PHE A 159 -4.61 -35.51 -17.22
C PHE A 159 -5.44 -36.09 -18.38
N GLY A 160 -6.06 -37.25 -18.17
CA GLY A 160 -6.96 -37.88 -19.15
C GLY A 160 -8.15 -36.98 -19.54
N MET A 161 -8.80 -36.34 -18.55
CA MET A 161 -9.94 -35.45 -18.77
C MET A 161 -9.57 -34.22 -19.60
N ILE A 162 -8.43 -33.57 -19.29
CA ILE A 162 -7.95 -32.43 -20.06
C ILE A 162 -7.54 -32.88 -21.46
N LYS A 163 -6.86 -34.02 -21.58
CA LYS A 163 -6.43 -34.58 -22.87
C LYS A 163 -7.63 -34.82 -23.80
N GLU A 164 -8.67 -35.50 -23.33
CA GLU A 164 -9.90 -35.74 -24.11
C GLU A 164 -10.58 -34.42 -24.53
N ARG A 165 -10.56 -33.41 -23.64
CA ARG A 165 -11.13 -32.09 -23.94
C ARG A 165 -10.35 -31.37 -25.03
N ILE A 166 -9.03 -31.41 -24.97
CA ILE A 166 -8.16 -30.82 -25.99
C ILE A 166 -8.29 -31.59 -27.31
N GLU A 167 -8.34 -32.93 -27.30
CA GLU A 167 -8.60 -33.77 -28.49
C GLU A 167 -9.87 -33.33 -29.23
N LYS A 168 -10.99 -33.19 -28.50
CA LYS A 168 -12.26 -32.72 -29.07
C LYS A 168 -12.18 -31.30 -29.66
N SER A 169 -11.25 -30.47 -29.16
CA SER A 169 -10.99 -29.13 -29.71
C SER A 169 -10.03 -29.15 -30.91
N PHE A 170 -9.16 -30.15 -31.01
CA PHE A 170 -8.23 -30.36 -32.13
C PHE A 170 -8.95 -30.84 -33.39
N ASP A 171 -9.86 -31.82 -33.24
CA ASP A 171 -10.61 -32.42 -34.37
C ASP A 171 -11.49 -31.43 -35.14
N LYS A 172 -11.86 -30.30 -34.52
CA LYS A 172 -12.73 -29.28 -35.14
C LYS A 172 -11.98 -28.17 -35.88
N ASN A 173 -10.72 -27.88 -35.53
CA ASN A 173 -10.06 -26.64 -35.95
C ASN A 173 -8.68 -26.80 -36.64
N HIS A 174 -8.06 -27.99 -36.60
CA HIS A 174 -6.83 -28.35 -37.35
C HIS A 174 -5.71 -27.26 -37.39
N TYR A 175 -5.20 -26.82 -36.24
CA TYR A 175 -4.09 -25.85 -36.15
C TYR A 175 -2.74 -26.51 -35.80
N VAL A 176 -2.37 -27.57 -36.52
CA VAL A 176 -1.04 -28.20 -36.39
C VAL A 176 -0.25 -27.93 -37.66
N TYR A 177 0.96 -27.41 -37.49
CA TYR A 177 1.82 -26.99 -38.59
C TYR A 177 3.21 -27.60 -38.43
N ASP A 178 3.68 -28.32 -39.45
CA ASP A 178 5.10 -28.70 -39.56
C ASP A 178 5.91 -27.46 -39.97
N PHE A 179 6.99 -27.16 -39.26
CA PHE A 179 7.75 -25.93 -39.47
C PHE A 179 8.38 -25.82 -40.86
N ILE A 180 8.58 -26.94 -41.57
CA ILE A 180 9.18 -26.96 -42.90
C ILE A 180 8.09 -27.08 -43.96
N LYS A 181 7.16 -28.03 -43.80
CA LYS A 181 6.13 -28.28 -44.81
C LYS A 181 5.07 -27.17 -44.87
N ASP A 182 4.74 -26.59 -43.71
CA ASP A 182 3.64 -25.65 -43.56
C ASP A 182 4.13 -24.23 -43.22
N GLU A 183 5.40 -23.91 -43.50
CA GLU A 183 6.04 -22.63 -43.09
C GLU A 183 5.22 -21.40 -43.49
N SER A 184 4.74 -21.34 -44.73
CA SER A 184 3.93 -20.22 -45.24
C SER A 184 2.55 -20.13 -44.59
N THR A 185 1.89 -21.26 -44.36
CA THR A 185 0.58 -21.34 -43.72
C THR A 185 0.67 -21.00 -42.23
N LEU A 186 1.74 -21.41 -41.55
CA LEU A 186 2.02 -21.05 -40.16
C LEU A 186 2.29 -19.55 -40.02
N GLN A 187 3.11 -18.97 -40.89
CA GLN A 187 3.33 -17.52 -40.92
C GLN A 187 2.03 -16.74 -41.19
N PHE A 188 1.19 -17.24 -42.11
CA PHE A 188 -0.12 -16.67 -42.38
C PHE A 188 -1.04 -16.76 -41.15
N PHE A 189 -1.06 -17.90 -40.46
CA PHE A 189 -1.85 -18.08 -39.24
C PHE A 189 -1.41 -17.11 -38.14
N ILE A 190 -0.11 -17.00 -37.88
CA ILE A 190 0.44 -16.09 -36.87
C ILE A 190 0.08 -14.63 -37.21
N LYS A 191 0.25 -14.23 -38.47
CA LYS A 191 -0.02 -12.84 -38.89
C LYS A 191 -1.51 -12.47 -38.89
N ASN A 192 -2.40 -13.41 -39.21
CA ASN A 192 -3.82 -13.10 -39.43
C ASN A 192 -4.76 -13.57 -38.31
N ASN A 193 -4.39 -14.60 -37.57
CA ASN A 193 -5.19 -15.12 -36.45
C ASN A 193 -4.58 -14.71 -35.12
N LEU A 194 -3.28 -14.98 -34.89
CA LEU A 194 -2.65 -14.64 -33.61
C LEU A 194 -2.49 -13.12 -33.41
N ALA A 195 -2.06 -12.40 -34.44
CA ALA A 195 -1.87 -10.95 -34.39
C ALA A 195 -3.18 -10.15 -34.29
N ARG A 196 -4.30 -10.73 -34.76
CA ARG A 196 -5.64 -10.10 -34.79
C ARG A 196 -6.57 -10.59 -33.70
N ALA A 197 -6.23 -11.63 -32.95
CA ALA A 197 -7.12 -12.23 -31.96
C ALA A 197 -7.46 -11.32 -30.75
N THR A 198 -6.79 -10.16 -30.62
CA THR A 198 -7.26 -9.06 -29.75
C THR A 198 -8.60 -8.46 -30.19
N GLU A 199 -9.15 -8.85 -31.34
CA GLU A 199 -10.38 -8.28 -31.90
C GLU A 199 -11.62 -9.19 -31.86
N SER A 200 -11.57 -10.44 -31.37
CA SER A 200 -12.67 -11.40 -31.62
C SER A 200 -13.16 -12.31 -30.48
N GLY A 201 -12.88 -12.04 -29.20
CA GLY A 201 -13.42 -12.86 -28.09
C GLY A 201 -13.76 -12.07 -26.83
N LYS A 202 -14.96 -11.49 -26.75
CA LYS A 202 -15.48 -10.88 -25.52
C LYS A 202 -15.56 -11.91 -24.38
N ILE A 203 -15.11 -11.57 -23.17
CA ILE A 203 -15.16 -12.41 -21.96
C ILE A 203 -16.62 -12.58 -21.49
N LEU A 204 -17.08 -13.82 -21.30
CA LEU A 204 -18.41 -14.09 -20.77
C LEU A 204 -18.51 -13.71 -19.29
N ILE A 205 -19.63 -13.10 -18.90
CA ILE A 205 -19.90 -12.73 -17.50
C ILE A 205 -20.71 -13.86 -16.83
N ASP A 206 -20.24 -14.32 -15.67
CA ASP A 206 -20.80 -15.44 -14.91
C ASP A 206 -20.86 -15.14 -13.39
N LYS A 207 -21.28 -16.14 -12.60
CA LYS A 207 -21.42 -16.04 -11.13
C LYS A 207 -20.11 -15.76 -10.40
N ASN A 208 -18.97 -16.07 -11.01
CA ASN A 208 -17.66 -16.02 -10.36
C ASN A 208 -16.90 -14.74 -10.73
N ASN A 209 -17.23 -14.10 -11.86
CA ASN A 209 -16.48 -12.95 -12.35
C ASN A 209 -17.24 -11.61 -12.30
N PHE A 210 -18.56 -11.59 -12.06
CA PHE A 210 -19.33 -10.33 -12.05
C PHE A 210 -18.89 -9.35 -10.93
N VAL A 211 -18.51 -9.85 -9.74
CA VAL A 211 -17.97 -9.00 -8.66
C VAL A 211 -16.59 -8.42 -9.03
N PRO A 212 -15.59 -9.21 -9.49
CA PRO A 212 -14.34 -8.65 -9.99
C PRO A 212 -14.49 -7.64 -11.14
N ILE A 213 -15.47 -7.84 -12.04
CA ILE A 213 -15.75 -6.89 -13.13
C ILE A 213 -16.33 -5.59 -12.56
N TYR A 214 -17.24 -5.66 -11.60
CA TYR A 214 -17.74 -4.51 -10.86
C TYR A 214 -16.61 -3.70 -10.20
N LEU A 215 -15.62 -4.35 -9.57
CA LEU A 215 -14.47 -3.64 -8.99
C LEU A 215 -13.67 -2.87 -10.04
N ARG A 216 -13.46 -3.46 -11.22
CA ARG A 216 -12.79 -2.76 -12.34
C ARG A 216 -13.64 -1.64 -12.91
N TRP A 217 -14.96 -1.81 -12.92
CA TRP A 217 -15.91 -0.80 -13.35
C TRP A 217 -15.91 0.41 -12.41
N LEU A 218 -15.81 0.19 -11.10
CA LEU A 218 -15.68 1.26 -10.09
C LEU A 218 -14.43 2.14 -10.30
N ASP A 219 -13.35 1.55 -10.79
CA ASP A 219 -12.08 2.26 -11.04
C ASP A 219 -12.08 2.98 -12.40
N GLN A 220 -12.61 2.34 -13.45
CA GLN A 220 -12.48 2.84 -14.82
C GLN A 220 -13.70 3.64 -15.28
N VAL A 221 -14.91 3.10 -15.09
CA VAL A 221 -16.15 3.66 -15.66
C VAL A 221 -16.80 4.65 -14.69
N LYS A 222 -16.91 4.32 -13.40
CA LYS A 222 -17.55 5.20 -12.42
C LYS A 222 -17.02 6.65 -12.41
N PRO A 223 -15.69 6.92 -12.52
CA PRO A 223 -15.18 8.30 -12.53
C PRO A 223 -15.62 9.10 -13.76
N CYS A 224 -15.90 8.44 -14.89
CA CYS A 224 -16.32 9.07 -16.13
C CYS A 224 -17.84 9.30 -16.21
N ILE A 225 -18.63 8.91 -15.22
CA ILE A 225 -20.07 9.23 -15.13
C ILE A 225 -20.24 10.64 -14.53
N ASN A 226 -21.08 11.48 -15.16
CA ASN A 226 -21.38 12.83 -14.70
C ASN A 226 -22.47 12.84 -13.61
N PHE A 227 -22.16 12.21 -12.47
CA PHE A 227 -23.10 12.07 -11.35
C PHE A 227 -22.50 12.57 -10.03
N ASP A 228 -23.29 13.32 -9.26
CA ASP A 228 -22.95 13.65 -7.88
C ASP A 228 -23.24 12.45 -6.97
N TRP A 229 -22.21 11.62 -6.80
CA TRP A 229 -22.28 10.44 -5.95
C TRP A 229 -22.62 10.75 -4.48
N VAL A 230 -22.32 11.96 -3.99
CA VAL A 230 -22.61 12.35 -2.60
C VAL A 230 -24.10 12.61 -2.43
N GLU A 231 -24.70 13.38 -3.34
CA GLU A 231 -26.13 13.69 -3.29
C GLU A 231 -26.99 12.47 -3.67
N GLY A 232 -26.58 11.71 -4.69
CA GLY A 232 -27.29 10.49 -5.11
C GLY A 232 -27.44 9.47 -3.99
N ARG A 233 -26.40 9.28 -3.16
CA ARG A 233 -26.47 8.38 -1.99
C ARG A 233 -27.52 8.81 -0.96
N LYS A 234 -27.74 10.12 -0.76
CA LYS A 234 -28.80 10.60 0.16
C LYS A 234 -30.20 10.23 -0.34
N GLN A 235 -30.33 10.01 -1.64
CA GLN A 235 -31.55 9.57 -2.31
C GLN A 235 -31.58 8.05 -2.53
N ASN A 236 -30.71 7.29 -1.84
CA ASN A 236 -30.59 5.84 -1.92
C ASN A 236 -30.18 5.29 -3.31
N ILE A 237 -29.46 6.10 -4.09
CA ILE A 237 -28.91 5.71 -5.40
C ILE A 237 -27.49 5.19 -5.18
N GLN A 238 -27.22 3.95 -5.60
CA GLN A 238 -25.95 3.26 -5.37
C GLN A 238 -25.17 3.09 -6.67
N ASP A 239 -23.84 3.03 -6.60
CA ASP A 239 -23.01 2.77 -7.78
C ASP A 239 -23.23 1.37 -8.39
N SER A 240 -23.68 0.40 -7.58
CA SER A 240 -24.16 -0.89 -8.06
C SER A 240 -25.36 -0.77 -9.01
N ASP A 241 -26.21 0.25 -8.85
CA ASP A 241 -27.38 0.44 -9.72
C ASP A 241 -26.95 0.82 -11.14
N PHE A 242 -25.93 1.66 -11.26
CA PHE A 242 -25.33 2.03 -12.54
C PHE A 242 -24.58 0.85 -13.17
N TYR A 243 -23.86 0.07 -12.38
CA TYR A 243 -23.18 -1.14 -12.88
C TYR A 243 -24.18 -2.19 -13.40
N LEU A 244 -25.31 -2.40 -12.72
CA LEU A 244 -26.36 -3.30 -13.20
C LEU A 244 -27.04 -2.77 -14.47
N ALA A 245 -27.24 -1.45 -14.56
CA ALA A 245 -27.74 -0.80 -15.77
C ALA A 245 -26.84 -1.08 -16.97
N ASP A 246 -25.52 -0.97 -16.80
CA ASP A 246 -24.55 -1.32 -17.83
C ASP A 246 -24.53 -2.82 -18.14
N LEU A 247 -24.69 -3.67 -17.12
CA LEU A 247 -24.57 -5.11 -17.29
C LEU A 247 -25.74 -5.71 -18.07
N PHE A 248 -26.93 -5.12 -17.90
CA PHE A 248 -28.18 -5.58 -18.50
C PHE A 248 -28.57 -4.78 -19.73
N VAL A 249 -27.60 -4.53 -20.62
CA VAL A 249 -27.83 -4.06 -21.99
C VAL A 249 -27.51 -5.15 -23.00
N ASP A 250 -28.27 -5.20 -24.08
CA ASP A 250 -27.93 -5.89 -25.31
C ASP A 250 -27.10 -4.95 -26.16
N ASP A 251 -25.80 -5.26 -26.21
CA ASP A 251 -24.78 -4.50 -26.94
C ASP A 251 -24.78 -4.81 -28.45
N LYS A 252 -25.72 -5.64 -28.94
CA LYS A 252 -25.82 -6.08 -30.34
C LYS A 252 -24.54 -6.68 -30.91
N GLY A 253 -23.62 -7.12 -30.04
CA GLY A 253 -22.29 -7.60 -30.41
C GLY A 253 -21.25 -6.49 -30.66
N THR A 254 -21.59 -5.21 -30.50
CA THR A 254 -20.69 -4.06 -30.74
C THR A 254 -20.15 -3.50 -29.43
N SER A 255 -19.26 -2.50 -29.52
CA SER A 255 -18.78 -1.73 -28.35
C SER A 255 -19.15 -0.27 -28.46
N GLN A 256 -20.05 0.06 -29.40
CA GLN A 256 -20.55 1.41 -29.59
C GLN A 256 -21.66 1.64 -28.59
N ILE A 257 -21.53 2.68 -27.80
CA ILE A 257 -22.48 3.01 -26.73
C ILE A 257 -23.92 3.25 -27.27
N ASP A 258 -24.03 3.65 -28.53
CA ASP A 258 -25.31 3.95 -29.20
C ASP A 258 -26.12 2.69 -29.56
N ASP A 259 -25.48 1.51 -29.58
CA ASP A 259 -26.14 0.23 -29.86
C ASP A 259 -26.70 -0.46 -28.60
N ASP A 260 -26.32 0.02 -27.42
CA ASP A 260 -26.71 -0.57 -26.13
C ASP A 260 -28.21 -0.35 -25.87
N THR A 261 -28.97 -1.45 -25.83
CA THR A 261 -30.41 -1.45 -25.58
C THR A 261 -30.74 -2.15 -24.25
N PRO A 262 -31.55 -1.57 -23.35
CA PRO A 262 -31.82 -2.17 -22.06
C PRO A 262 -32.58 -3.49 -22.21
N VAL A 263 -32.16 -4.50 -21.44
CA VAL A 263 -32.78 -5.83 -21.40
C VAL A 263 -33.78 -5.94 -20.25
N ASN A 264 -33.68 -5.05 -19.25
CA ASN A 264 -34.57 -5.02 -18.10
C ASN A 264 -34.90 -3.57 -17.71
N ASP A 265 -36.14 -3.16 -17.99
CA ASP A 265 -36.64 -1.81 -17.65
C ASP A 265 -37.06 -1.68 -16.17
N ASN A 266 -37.04 -2.77 -15.39
CA ASN A 266 -37.39 -2.76 -13.96
C ASN A 266 -36.21 -2.41 -13.04
N LEU A 267 -35.05 -2.07 -13.61
CA LEU A 267 -33.88 -1.65 -12.82
C LEU A 267 -34.07 -0.23 -12.27
N PHE A 268 -33.43 0.05 -11.13
CA PHE A 268 -33.50 1.36 -10.49
C PHE A 268 -32.87 2.48 -11.35
N VAL A 269 -31.75 2.14 -12.01
CA VAL A 269 -31.11 2.92 -13.08
C VAL A 269 -31.22 2.08 -14.36
N VAL A 270 -31.62 2.68 -15.47
CA VAL A 270 -31.69 2.02 -16.78
C VAL A 270 -30.74 2.71 -17.73
N PHE A 271 -30.04 1.93 -18.57
CA PHE A 271 -29.20 2.47 -19.63
C PHE A 271 -29.99 2.53 -20.95
N ARG A 272 -30.13 3.72 -21.53
CA ARG A 272 -30.86 3.90 -22.80
C ARG A 272 -30.37 5.13 -23.53
N ASN A 273 -30.33 5.10 -24.87
CA ASN A 273 -29.92 6.24 -25.71
C ASN A 273 -28.57 6.85 -25.27
N SER A 274 -27.60 5.98 -24.95
CA SER A 274 -26.22 6.37 -24.62
C SER A 274 -26.04 7.19 -23.33
N HIS A 275 -27.02 7.12 -22.42
CA HIS A 275 -26.97 7.72 -21.10
C HIS A 275 -27.75 6.87 -20.08
N TYR A 276 -27.62 7.20 -18.80
CA TYR A 276 -28.42 6.58 -17.75
C TYR A 276 -29.70 7.37 -17.50
N GLU A 277 -30.81 6.68 -17.32
CA GLU A 277 -32.09 7.26 -16.92
C GLU A 277 -32.51 6.73 -15.54
N ILE A 278 -33.01 7.63 -14.70
CA ILE A 278 -33.68 7.28 -13.44
C ILE A 278 -35.10 7.82 -13.49
N ALA A 279 -36.08 6.93 -13.31
CA ALA A 279 -37.50 7.28 -13.35
C ALA A 279 -37.86 8.32 -12.27
N LYS A 280 -38.72 9.28 -12.63
CA LYS A 280 -39.21 10.34 -11.71
C LYS A 280 -39.79 9.79 -10.40
N GLU A 281 -40.41 8.61 -10.47
CA GLU A 281 -40.99 7.87 -9.35
C GLU A 281 -39.94 7.48 -8.29
N ASN A 282 -38.71 7.21 -8.72
CA ASN A 282 -37.58 6.86 -7.86
C ASN A 282 -36.86 8.09 -7.28
N LEU A 283 -37.12 9.29 -7.82
CA LEU A 283 -36.38 10.53 -7.50
C LEU A 283 -37.19 11.60 -6.76
N LYS A 284 -38.46 11.36 -6.43
CA LYS A 284 -39.37 12.40 -5.93
C LYS A 284 -39.34 13.67 -6.80
N SER A 285 -39.20 13.49 -8.11
CA SER A 285 -39.04 14.56 -9.11
C SER A 285 -40.25 14.60 -10.04
N LEU A 286 -40.46 15.72 -10.75
CA LEU A 286 -41.48 15.85 -11.79
C LEU A 286 -41.04 15.27 -13.14
N PHE A 287 -39.73 15.11 -13.33
CA PHE A 287 -39.10 14.60 -14.56
C PHE A 287 -38.11 13.49 -14.26
N ASN A 288 -37.87 12.62 -15.24
CA ASN A 288 -36.79 11.63 -15.19
C ASN A 288 -35.44 12.35 -15.16
N ALA A 289 -34.46 11.78 -14.46
CA ALA A 289 -33.10 12.28 -14.52
C ALA A 289 -32.33 11.54 -15.60
N SER A 290 -31.64 12.29 -16.45
CA SER A 290 -30.68 11.78 -17.42
C SER A 290 -29.27 12.08 -16.92
N ILE A 291 -28.44 11.05 -16.80
CA ILE A 291 -27.04 11.14 -16.36
C ILE A 291 -26.14 10.78 -17.53
N GLU A 292 -25.35 11.74 -17.99
CA GLU A 292 -24.42 11.57 -19.11
C GLU A 292 -23.02 11.12 -18.65
N PHE A 293 -22.18 10.73 -19.61
CA PHE A 293 -20.75 10.49 -19.38
C PHE A 293 -19.95 11.76 -19.64
N LYS A 294 -18.94 11.99 -18.81
CA LYS A 294 -17.85 12.95 -19.05
C LYS A 294 -16.95 12.49 -20.21
N ASP A 295 -16.73 11.18 -20.31
CA ASP A 295 -15.95 10.55 -21.38
C ASP A 295 -16.54 9.17 -21.72
N LYS A 296 -17.11 9.06 -22.93
CA LYS A 296 -17.71 7.82 -23.45
C LYS A 296 -16.67 6.80 -23.90
N SER A 297 -15.46 7.23 -24.28
CA SER A 297 -14.44 6.33 -24.83
C SER A 297 -13.96 5.30 -23.80
N VAL A 298 -13.91 5.68 -22.52
CA VAL A 298 -13.54 4.81 -21.41
C VAL A 298 -14.58 3.71 -21.21
N TYR A 299 -15.87 4.04 -21.29
CA TYR A 299 -16.97 3.09 -21.22
C TYR A 299 -16.89 2.06 -22.37
N GLU A 300 -16.72 2.53 -23.60
CA GLU A 300 -16.66 1.67 -24.79
C GLU A 300 -15.44 0.73 -24.76
N GLN A 301 -14.27 1.25 -24.37
CA GLN A 301 -13.05 0.45 -24.21
C GLN A 301 -13.18 -0.59 -23.08
N PHE A 302 -13.88 -0.25 -22.00
CA PHE A 302 -14.14 -1.17 -20.91
C PHE A 302 -15.02 -2.33 -21.39
N TRP A 303 -16.15 -2.03 -22.03
CA TRP A 303 -17.12 -3.04 -22.44
C TRP A 303 -16.74 -3.82 -23.70
N LYS A 304 -15.78 -3.34 -24.51
CA LYS A 304 -15.16 -4.13 -25.59
C LYS A 304 -14.57 -5.46 -25.10
N LYS A 305 -14.23 -5.56 -23.82
CA LYS A 305 -13.60 -6.74 -23.21
C LYS A 305 -14.61 -7.81 -22.78
N TYR A 306 -15.89 -7.48 -22.59
CA TYR A 306 -16.88 -8.37 -21.97
C TYR A 306 -18.13 -8.54 -22.83
N LYS A 307 -18.77 -9.71 -22.77
CA LYS A 307 -19.99 -10.01 -23.50
C LYS A 307 -21.19 -9.65 -22.64
N ARG A 308 -22.04 -8.75 -23.16
CA ARG A 308 -23.28 -8.32 -22.52
C ARG A 308 -24.51 -8.62 -23.39
N PRO A 309 -25.67 -8.89 -22.79
CA PRO A 309 -25.87 -9.13 -21.36
C PRO A 309 -25.32 -10.52 -20.95
N PRO A 310 -25.16 -10.80 -19.65
CA PRO A 310 -24.93 -12.17 -19.17
C PRO A 310 -26.03 -13.13 -19.61
N LEU A 311 -25.78 -14.44 -19.58
CA LEU A 311 -26.82 -15.45 -19.82
C LEU A 311 -28.00 -15.25 -18.85
N GLU A 312 -29.24 -15.42 -19.31
CA GLU A 312 -30.47 -15.16 -18.53
C GLU A 312 -30.47 -15.82 -17.14
N LYS A 313 -30.02 -17.09 -17.05
CA LYS A 313 -29.85 -17.82 -15.78
C LYS A 313 -28.86 -17.16 -14.81
N ILE A 314 -27.87 -16.45 -15.33
CA ILE A 314 -26.88 -15.68 -14.56
C ILE A 314 -27.46 -14.32 -14.18
N GLN A 315 -28.27 -13.70 -15.03
CA GLN A 315 -28.92 -12.42 -14.72
C GLN A 315 -29.78 -12.51 -13.46
N HIS A 316 -30.62 -13.54 -13.34
CA HIS A 316 -31.40 -13.80 -12.12
C HIS A 316 -30.53 -13.91 -10.87
N TYR A 317 -29.45 -14.69 -10.94
CA TYR A 317 -28.51 -14.84 -9.83
C TYR A 317 -27.87 -13.51 -9.43
N ILE A 318 -27.47 -12.67 -10.39
CA ILE A 318 -26.85 -11.35 -10.11
C ILE A 318 -27.86 -10.40 -9.47
N ILE A 319 -29.13 -10.45 -9.89
CA ILE A 319 -30.21 -9.66 -9.29
C ILE A 319 -30.47 -10.12 -7.85
N ASP A 320 -30.60 -11.43 -7.62
CA ASP A 320 -30.82 -12.04 -6.30
C ASP A 320 -29.62 -11.81 -5.37
N ARG A 321 -28.41 -11.71 -5.94
CA ARG A 321 -27.15 -11.48 -5.23
C ARG A 321 -26.60 -10.06 -5.37
N LYS A 322 -27.47 -9.07 -5.62
CA LYS A 322 -27.07 -7.65 -5.67
C LYS A 322 -26.36 -7.20 -4.38
N ASP A 323 -26.63 -7.85 -3.25
CA ASP A 323 -25.91 -7.66 -1.98
C ASP A 323 -24.39 -7.85 -2.09
N LEU A 324 -23.91 -8.66 -3.03
CA LEU A 324 -22.47 -8.87 -3.27
C LEU A 324 -21.79 -7.65 -3.92
N LEU A 325 -22.56 -6.75 -4.53
CA LEU A 325 -22.09 -5.50 -5.12
C LEU A 325 -22.06 -4.40 -4.06
N VAL A 326 -21.27 -4.63 -3.02
CA VAL A 326 -21.20 -3.74 -1.86
C VAL A 326 -20.52 -2.43 -2.24
N PRO A 327 -21.19 -1.27 -2.11
CA PRO A 327 -20.60 0.03 -2.45
C PRO A 327 -19.38 0.33 -1.57
N GLN A 328 -18.43 1.07 -2.16
CA GLN A 328 -17.13 1.40 -1.55
C GLN A 328 -17.28 1.96 -0.13
N ASP A 329 -18.35 2.72 0.12
CA ASP A 329 -18.61 3.40 1.38
C ASP A 329 -19.09 2.46 2.49
N ILE A 330 -19.68 1.29 2.20
CA ILE A 330 -19.95 0.25 3.22
C ILE A 330 -18.66 -0.47 3.61
N ARG A 331 -17.69 -0.59 2.69
CA ARG A 331 -16.33 -1.07 2.98
C ARG A 331 -15.53 -0.03 3.78
N GLU A 332 -15.77 1.26 3.54
CA GLU A 332 -15.16 2.37 4.29
C GLU A 332 -15.84 2.65 5.65
N ARG A 333 -17.14 2.32 5.81
CA ARG A 333 -17.89 2.57 7.06
C ARG A 333 -17.69 1.51 8.15
N LYS A 334 -17.07 0.36 7.85
CA LYS A 334 -16.96 -0.76 8.81
C LYS A 334 -15.61 -0.94 9.47
N GLY A 335 -14.63 -0.06 9.27
CA GLY A 335 -13.38 -0.05 10.05
C GLY A 335 -12.54 -1.34 10.00
N ALA A 336 -12.92 -2.34 9.21
CA ALA A 336 -12.16 -3.57 8.99
C ALA A 336 -11.04 -3.28 8.00
N PHE A 337 -9.81 -3.26 8.49
CA PHE A 337 -8.61 -3.14 7.66
C PHE A 337 -8.45 -4.43 6.86
N PHE A 338 -8.62 -4.37 5.54
CA PHE A 338 -8.37 -5.52 4.67
C PHE A 338 -6.85 -5.76 4.60
N THR A 339 -6.42 -7.01 4.88
CA THR A 339 -5.01 -7.42 4.74
C THR A 339 -4.78 -7.90 3.31
N PRO A 340 -3.91 -7.24 2.52
CA PRO A 340 -3.56 -7.69 1.17
C PRO A 340 -2.99 -9.11 1.15
N GLN A 341 -3.40 -9.92 0.16
CA GLN A 341 -3.00 -11.33 0.04
C GLN A 341 -1.48 -11.54 0.08
N LYS A 342 -0.71 -10.68 -0.58
CA LYS A 342 0.76 -10.72 -0.55
C LYS A 342 1.34 -10.70 0.86
N TRP A 343 0.75 -9.92 1.75
CA TRP A 343 1.18 -9.82 3.14
C TRP A 343 0.70 -11.01 3.95
N VAL A 344 -0.48 -11.55 3.65
CA VAL A 344 -0.99 -12.79 4.24
C VAL A 344 -0.05 -13.97 3.94
N GLU A 345 0.39 -14.12 2.69
CA GLU A 345 1.30 -15.19 2.28
C GLU A 345 2.67 -15.04 2.97
N LEU A 346 3.20 -13.82 3.02
CA LEU A 346 4.47 -13.53 3.71
C LEU A 346 4.38 -13.76 5.22
N SER A 347 3.29 -13.38 5.88
CA SER A 347 3.10 -13.63 7.31
C SER A 347 2.98 -15.11 7.63
N GLN A 348 2.28 -15.90 6.80
CA GLN A 348 2.21 -17.35 7.00
C GLN A 348 3.56 -18.04 6.80
N LYS A 349 4.39 -17.56 5.85
CA LYS A 349 5.80 -17.99 5.74
C LYS A 349 6.58 -17.72 7.03
N TYR A 350 6.41 -16.53 7.62
CA TYR A 350 7.07 -16.17 8.87
C TYR A 350 6.63 -17.01 10.07
N ILE A 351 5.36 -17.39 10.13
CA ILE A 351 4.86 -18.34 11.13
C ILE A 351 5.51 -19.71 10.91
N ALA A 352 5.55 -20.19 9.67
CA ALA A 352 6.17 -21.48 9.32
C ALA A 352 7.67 -21.52 9.61
N ASP A 353 8.39 -20.41 9.42
CA ASP A 353 9.81 -20.32 9.78
C ASP A 353 10.06 -20.49 11.29
N VAL A 354 9.07 -20.15 12.13
CA VAL A 354 9.16 -20.26 13.60
C VAL A 354 8.63 -21.60 14.10
N LEU A 355 7.53 -22.10 13.53
CA LEU A 355 6.80 -23.27 14.01
C LEU A 355 7.03 -24.54 13.19
N GLY A 356 7.69 -24.45 12.04
CA GLY A 356 7.86 -25.53 11.05
C GLY A 356 6.90 -25.43 9.87
N SER A 357 7.22 -26.08 8.75
CA SER A 357 6.41 -26.04 7.52
C SER A 357 5.00 -26.59 7.70
N ASP A 358 4.86 -27.59 8.58
CA ASP A 358 3.62 -28.36 8.76
C ASP A 358 2.83 -27.89 10.00
N TRP A 359 3.13 -26.68 10.50
CA TRP A 359 2.57 -26.15 11.75
C TRP A 359 1.04 -26.15 11.81
N GLN A 360 0.35 -26.08 10.65
CA GLN A 360 -1.12 -26.07 10.58
C GLN A 360 -1.77 -27.39 11.02
N ASP A 361 -1.04 -28.50 11.01
CA ASP A 361 -1.52 -29.79 11.51
C ASP A 361 -1.45 -29.86 13.03
N ASP A 362 -0.41 -29.23 13.60
CA ASP A 362 -0.10 -29.29 15.03
C ASP A 362 -0.71 -28.17 15.86
N TYR A 363 -1.10 -27.07 15.23
CA TYR A 363 -1.53 -25.84 15.91
C TYR A 363 -2.96 -25.43 15.54
N TYR A 364 -3.64 -24.86 16.53
CA TYR A 364 -4.90 -24.14 16.35
C TYR A 364 -4.62 -22.70 15.95
N VAL A 365 -5.49 -22.13 15.12
CA VAL A 365 -5.44 -20.73 14.70
C VAL A 365 -6.71 -20.03 15.15
N TRP A 366 -6.56 -18.87 15.80
CA TRP A 366 -7.69 -17.99 16.07
C TRP A 366 -7.38 -16.57 15.61
N ASP A 367 -8.17 -16.08 14.66
CA ASP A 367 -8.24 -14.65 14.35
C ASP A 367 -9.39 -14.02 15.12
N CYS A 368 -9.07 -13.32 16.20
CA CYS A 368 -10.06 -12.66 17.04
C CYS A 368 -10.49 -11.27 16.54
N ALA A 369 -10.00 -10.85 15.37
CA ALA A 369 -10.34 -9.59 14.70
C ALA A 369 -10.48 -9.83 13.18
N ALA A 370 -11.16 -10.91 12.80
CA ALA A 370 -11.08 -11.49 11.45
C ALA A 370 -11.62 -10.59 10.33
N GLY A 371 -12.50 -9.65 10.65
CA GLY A 371 -13.30 -8.96 9.65
C GLY A 371 -13.98 -10.00 8.74
N THR A 372 -13.82 -9.84 7.43
CA THR A 372 -14.36 -10.79 6.43
C THR A 372 -13.48 -12.04 6.20
N GLY A 373 -12.44 -12.26 7.01
CA GLY A 373 -11.63 -13.49 7.01
C GLY A 373 -10.46 -13.51 6.02
N ASN A 374 -10.00 -12.37 5.51
CA ASN A 374 -8.93 -12.33 4.49
C ASN A 374 -7.58 -12.83 5.01
N LEU A 375 -7.27 -12.58 6.28
CA LEU A 375 -6.01 -13.00 6.90
C LEU A 375 -5.87 -14.54 6.95
N LEU A 376 -7.00 -15.24 6.97
CA LEU A 376 -7.08 -16.70 7.06
C LEU A 376 -6.98 -17.38 5.67
N ALA A 377 -6.94 -16.61 4.58
CA ALA A 377 -6.81 -17.16 3.24
C ALA A 377 -5.47 -17.91 3.08
N GLY A 378 -5.49 -19.08 2.45
CA GLY A 378 -4.31 -19.92 2.25
C GLY A 378 -4.04 -20.94 3.37
N LEU A 379 -4.71 -20.81 4.52
CA LEU A 379 -4.69 -21.86 5.53
C LEU A 379 -5.52 -23.08 5.05
N THR A 380 -5.04 -24.28 5.35
CA THR A 380 -5.53 -25.53 4.75
C THR A 380 -6.31 -26.41 5.73
N ASN A 381 -6.02 -26.33 7.03
CA ASN A 381 -6.66 -27.17 8.04
C ASN A 381 -7.87 -26.46 8.68
N LYS A 382 -9.02 -26.44 7.98
CA LYS A 382 -10.25 -25.78 8.45
C LYS A 382 -10.73 -26.17 9.85
N TRP A 383 -10.40 -27.38 10.33
CA TRP A 383 -10.78 -27.86 11.66
C TRP A 383 -10.04 -27.15 12.80
N ASN A 384 -8.88 -26.59 12.49
CA ASN A 384 -8.05 -25.87 13.45
C ASN A 384 -8.24 -24.35 13.41
N ILE A 385 -9.02 -23.82 12.46
CA ILE A 385 -9.17 -22.39 12.23
C ILE A 385 -10.46 -21.87 12.88
N TRP A 386 -10.32 -20.82 13.68
CA TRP A 386 -11.40 -20.08 14.31
C TRP A 386 -11.34 -18.61 13.91
N ALA A 387 -12.48 -18.00 13.65
CA ALA A 387 -12.59 -16.61 13.22
C ALA A 387 -13.68 -15.90 14.00
N SER A 388 -13.34 -14.77 14.63
CA SER A 388 -14.32 -13.92 15.29
C SER A 388 -14.14 -12.45 14.97
N THR A 389 -15.25 -11.73 14.94
CA THR A 389 -15.29 -10.31 14.62
C THR A 389 -16.42 -9.62 15.39
N LEU A 390 -16.31 -8.31 15.56
CA LEU A 390 -17.31 -7.51 16.26
C LEU A 390 -18.62 -7.40 15.46
N ASP A 391 -18.55 -7.38 14.13
CA ASP A 391 -19.70 -7.11 13.26
C ASP A 391 -20.32 -8.40 12.71
N GLN A 392 -21.62 -8.61 12.95
CA GLN A 392 -22.33 -9.78 12.44
C GLN A 392 -22.35 -9.85 10.90
N SER A 393 -22.29 -8.72 10.17
CA SER A 393 -22.23 -8.78 8.71
C SER A 393 -20.91 -9.34 8.20
N ASP A 394 -19.81 -9.14 8.93
CA ASP A 394 -18.51 -9.73 8.58
C ASP A 394 -18.55 -11.26 8.76
N VAL A 395 -19.23 -11.74 9.81
CA VAL A 395 -19.53 -13.17 10.01
C VAL A 395 -20.33 -13.73 8.84
N ASN A 396 -21.39 -13.03 8.44
CA ASN A 396 -22.21 -13.44 7.29
C ASN A 396 -21.37 -13.49 6.00
N ALA A 397 -20.50 -12.50 5.77
CA ALA A 397 -19.58 -12.50 4.63
C ALA A 397 -18.59 -13.68 4.65
N MET A 398 -18.11 -14.10 5.83
CA MET A 398 -17.31 -15.32 5.97
C MET A 398 -18.13 -16.57 5.67
N HIS A 399 -19.38 -16.64 6.13
CA HIS A 399 -20.30 -17.75 5.83
C HIS A 399 -20.57 -17.87 4.32
N ASP A 400 -20.80 -16.75 3.65
CA ASP A 400 -20.95 -16.71 2.19
C ASP A 400 -19.69 -17.18 1.47
N ARG A 401 -18.50 -16.79 1.95
CA ARG A 401 -17.22 -17.28 1.39
C ARG A 401 -17.07 -18.79 1.55
N ILE A 402 -17.50 -19.35 2.68
CA ILE A 402 -17.52 -20.80 2.92
C ILE A 402 -18.43 -21.51 1.91
N GLU A 403 -19.63 -20.96 1.68
CA GLU A 403 -20.57 -21.49 0.68
C GLU A 403 -20.00 -21.42 -0.74
N ASN A 404 -19.02 -20.56 -0.98
CA ASN A 404 -18.27 -20.40 -2.23
C ASN A 404 -16.86 -21.03 -2.20
N GLY A 405 -16.58 -21.95 -1.26
CA GLY A 405 -15.37 -22.77 -1.27
C GLY A 405 -14.20 -22.30 -0.40
N ALA A 406 -14.37 -21.29 0.46
CA ALA A 406 -13.35 -20.92 1.43
C ALA A 406 -13.12 -22.04 2.47
N ILE A 407 -11.85 -22.23 2.85
CA ILE A 407 -11.42 -23.28 3.80
C ILE A 407 -11.65 -22.80 5.25
N LEU A 408 -12.91 -22.66 5.62
CA LEU A 408 -13.36 -22.32 6.97
C LEU A 408 -14.60 -23.16 7.33
N LEU A 409 -14.91 -23.28 8.62
CA LEU A 409 -16.13 -23.93 9.09
C LEU A 409 -17.13 -22.89 9.56
N LYS A 410 -18.39 -23.06 9.18
CA LYS A 410 -19.46 -22.09 9.49
C LYS A 410 -19.59 -21.88 10.99
N ASP A 411 -19.51 -22.97 11.77
CA ASP A 411 -19.60 -22.97 13.23
C ASP A 411 -18.34 -22.40 13.92
N HIS A 412 -17.24 -22.22 13.17
CA HIS A 412 -16.00 -21.60 13.66
C HIS A 412 -15.92 -20.11 13.35
N CYS A 413 -16.88 -19.57 12.61
CA CYS A 413 -17.01 -18.16 12.27
C CYS A 413 -18.17 -17.55 13.08
N PHE A 414 -17.87 -16.68 14.05
CA PHE A 414 -18.86 -16.18 15.01
C PHE A 414 -18.63 -14.72 15.42
N GLN A 415 -19.69 -14.06 15.89
CA GLN A 415 -19.60 -12.70 16.41
C GLN A 415 -19.04 -12.73 17.85
N PHE A 416 -18.04 -11.90 18.14
CA PHE A 416 -17.45 -11.78 19.48
C PHE A 416 -16.77 -10.42 19.66
N ASP A 417 -17.12 -9.68 20.71
CA ASP A 417 -16.42 -8.46 21.08
C ASP A 417 -15.17 -8.78 21.91
N PHE A 418 -14.04 -8.99 21.23
CA PHE A 418 -12.80 -9.41 21.87
C PHE A 418 -12.28 -8.44 22.94
N LEU A 419 -12.72 -7.18 23.03
CA LEU A 419 -12.26 -6.27 24.07
C LEU A 419 -13.23 -6.13 25.25
N ASN A 420 -14.47 -6.60 25.11
CA ASN A 420 -15.54 -6.41 26.10
C ASN A 420 -16.25 -7.69 26.56
N ASP A 421 -16.27 -8.74 25.74
CA ASP A 421 -16.92 -10.00 26.06
C ASP A 421 -16.04 -10.90 26.94
N ASP A 422 -16.70 -11.71 27.75
CA ASP A 422 -16.09 -12.77 28.54
C ASP A 422 -15.83 -14.02 27.67
N PHE A 423 -14.74 -14.72 27.91
CA PHE A 423 -14.40 -15.92 27.14
C PHE A 423 -15.38 -17.08 27.34
N SER A 424 -16.25 -17.03 28.36
CA SER A 424 -17.36 -17.98 28.53
C SER A 424 -18.38 -17.92 27.38
N LYS A 425 -18.37 -16.88 26.54
CA LYS A 425 -19.26 -16.74 25.38
C LYS A 425 -18.67 -17.34 24.09
N LEU A 426 -17.42 -17.81 24.11
CA LEU A 426 -16.81 -18.43 22.94
C LEU A 426 -17.53 -19.75 22.61
N PRO A 427 -17.50 -20.23 21.35
CA PRO A 427 -17.96 -21.58 21.03
C PRO A 427 -17.22 -22.63 21.88
N GLN A 428 -17.92 -23.72 22.23
CA GLN A 428 -17.39 -24.74 23.15
C GLN A 428 -16.03 -25.29 22.70
N GLY A 429 -15.85 -25.57 21.41
CA GLY A 429 -14.57 -26.09 20.89
C GLY A 429 -13.39 -25.14 21.11
N LEU A 430 -13.61 -23.82 21.01
CA LEU A 430 -12.57 -22.84 21.30
C LEU A 430 -12.33 -22.68 22.81
N GLN A 431 -13.39 -22.75 23.64
CA GLN A 431 -13.24 -22.81 25.10
C GLN A 431 -12.39 -24.01 25.53
N ASP A 432 -12.61 -25.17 24.92
CA ASP A 432 -11.85 -26.39 25.20
C ASP A 432 -10.36 -26.25 24.84
N ILE A 433 -10.04 -25.41 23.85
CA ILE A 433 -8.66 -25.10 23.46
C ILE A 433 -8.03 -24.13 24.48
N ILE A 434 -8.68 -22.99 24.76
CA ILE A 434 -8.08 -21.95 25.61
C ILE A 434 -8.02 -22.34 27.09
N ASN A 435 -8.93 -23.19 27.57
CA ASN A 435 -8.95 -23.62 28.97
C ASN A 435 -8.09 -24.86 29.23
N ASN A 436 -7.66 -25.57 28.18
CA ASN A 436 -6.73 -26.69 28.29
C ASN A 436 -5.29 -26.22 28.06
N GLU A 437 -4.40 -26.45 29.03
CA GLU A 437 -3.03 -25.96 28.98
C GLU A 437 -2.24 -26.47 27.75
N GLU A 438 -2.30 -27.77 27.46
CA GLU A 438 -1.56 -28.38 26.34
C GLU A 438 -2.09 -27.94 24.97
N LYS A 439 -3.41 -27.80 24.83
CA LYS A 439 -4.02 -27.27 23.60
C LYS A 439 -3.72 -25.77 23.44
N ARG A 440 -3.81 -24.98 24.51
CA ARG A 440 -3.50 -23.55 24.50
C ARG A 440 -2.05 -23.28 24.13
N LYS A 441 -1.10 -24.11 24.58
CA LYS A 441 0.32 -24.08 24.15
C LYS A 441 0.49 -24.25 22.64
N LYS A 442 -0.49 -24.84 21.95
CA LYS A 442 -0.55 -25.04 20.50
C LYS A 442 -1.52 -24.07 19.81
N LEU A 443 -1.91 -22.97 20.45
CA LEU A 443 -2.73 -21.93 19.84
C LEU A 443 -1.86 -20.79 19.28
N VAL A 444 -2.12 -20.41 18.03
CA VAL A 444 -1.62 -19.19 17.39
C VAL A 444 -2.78 -18.20 17.28
N VAL A 445 -2.71 -17.10 18.03
CA VAL A 445 -3.63 -15.97 17.82
C VAL A 445 -3.08 -15.13 16.66
N TYR A 446 -3.66 -15.31 15.47
CA TYR A 446 -3.18 -14.76 14.20
C TYR A 446 -4.09 -13.62 13.75
N ILE A 447 -3.66 -12.36 13.90
CA ILE A 447 -4.57 -11.21 13.88
C ILE A 447 -4.02 -9.99 13.11
N ASN A 448 -4.94 -9.21 12.54
CA ASN A 448 -4.68 -7.84 12.09
C ASN A 448 -5.62 -6.87 12.83
N PRO A 449 -5.34 -6.54 14.10
CA PRO A 449 -6.22 -5.72 14.93
C PRO A 449 -6.31 -4.26 14.44
N PRO A 450 -7.38 -3.52 14.80
CA PRO A 450 -7.57 -2.14 14.37
C PRO A 450 -6.50 -1.16 14.90
N TYR A 451 -6.08 -0.21 14.05
CA TYR A 451 -4.99 0.75 14.35
C TYR A 451 -5.43 2.10 14.96
N ALA A 452 -6.69 2.20 15.40
CA ALA A 452 -7.28 3.41 15.95
C ALA A 452 -7.02 3.56 17.46
N GLU A 453 -7.08 4.81 17.94
CA GLU A 453 -7.10 5.11 19.37
C GLU A 453 -8.55 5.01 19.88
N ALA A 454 -8.76 4.32 20.99
CA ALA A 454 -10.07 4.19 21.65
C ALA A 454 -10.71 5.54 21.98
N THR A 455 -9.91 6.61 22.12
CA THR A 455 -10.40 7.97 22.43
C THR A 455 -10.71 8.83 21.21
N SER A 456 -10.47 8.38 19.97
CA SER A 456 -10.69 9.23 18.79
C SER A 456 -12.13 9.19 18.31
N THR A 457 -12.98 10.04 18.89
CA THR A 457 -14.35 10.37 18.40
C THR A 457 -14.35 11.17 17.09
N LYS A 458 -13.18 11.46 16.50
CA LYS A 458 -13.04 12.42 15.38
C LYS A 458 -13.11 11.84 13.97
N THR A 459 -13.31 10.53 13.81
CA THR A 459 -13.41 9.91 12.47
C THR A 459 -14.76 9.23 12.24
N ILE A 460 -15.85 9.92 12.59
CA ILE A 460 -17.19 9.63 12.07
C ILE A 460 -17.82 10.96 11.64
N SER A 461 -17.46 11.43 10.45
CA SER A 461 -18.20 12.51 9.80
C SER A 461 -19.44 11.91 9.13
N ASN A 462 -20.52 11.72 9.90
CA ASN A 462 -21.87 11.62 9.34
C ASN A 462 -22.89 12.15 10.36
N ILE A 463 -23.65 13.16 9.93
CA ILE A 463 -24.60 13.99 10.69
C ILE A 463 -25.87 13.22 11.13
N SER A 464 -25.82 11.89 11.20
CA SER A 464 -27.00 11.07 11.56
C SER A 464 -26.68 9.76 12.27
N SER A 465 -25.57 9.67 13.02
CA SER A 465 -25.42 8.63 14.03
C SER A 465 -25.80 9.19 15.40
N VAL A 466 -26.92 8.71 15.95
CA VAL A 466 -27.24 8.82 17.38
C VAL A 466 -25.99 8.48 18.17
N HIS A 467 -25.58 9.36 19.08
CA HIS A 467 -24.44 9.22 19.97
C HIS A 467 -24.37 7.80 20.55
N LYS A 468 -23.45 6.96 20.07
CA LYS A 468 -23.06 5.74 20.80
C LYS A 468 -21.96 6.13 21.78
N GLU A 469 -22.36 6.43 23.01
CA GLU A 469 -21.51 6.52 24.20
C GLU A 469 -20.85 5.16 24.54
N SER A 470 -20.01 4.59 23.66
CA SER A 470 -19.35 3.31 23.99
C SER A 470 -17.99 3.02 23.36
N VAL A 471 -17.46 3.84 22.45
CA VAL A 471 -16.14 3.56 21.82
C VAL A 471 -14.95 3.96 22.74
N GLY A 472 -15.18 4.82 23.74
CA GLY A 472 -14.13 5.47 24.55
C GLY A 472 -13.43 4.61 25.61
N ASN A 473 -14.11 3.58 26.13
CA ASN A 473 -13.69 2.83 27.33
C ASN A 473 -14.06 1.34 27.22
N THR A 474 -13.26 0.57 26.49
CA THR A 474 -13.41 -0.90 26.49
C THR A 474 -13.12 -1.46 27.89
N LYS A 475 -13.70 -2.62 28.23
CA LYS A 475 -13.40 -3.29 29.52
C LYS A 475 -11.93 -3.62 29.65
N THR A 476 -11.29 -4.02 28.55
CA THR A 476 -9.85 -4.31 28.50
C THR A 476 -9.01 -3.08 28.83
N LYS A 477 -9.34 -1.91 28.27
CA LYS A 477 -8.68 -0.63 28.62
C LYS A 477 -8.84 -0.36 30.11
N ILE A 478 -10.06 -0.35 30.63
CA ILE A 478 -10.33 -0.08 32.06
C ILE A 478 -9.52 -1.02 32.97
N LYS A 479 -9.44 -2.31 32.60
CA LYS A 479 -8.72 -3.33 33.37
C LYS A 479 -7.20 -3.10 33.40
N TYR A 480 -6.61 -2.67 32.30
CA TYR A 480 -5.14 -2.59 32.15
C TYR A 480 -4.57 -1.17 32.07
N GLU A 481 -5.38 -0.11 32.08
CA GLU A 481 -4.94 1.29 31.94
C GLU A 481 -3.97 1.72 33.05
N LYS A 482 -4.14 1.22 34.28
CA LYS A 482 -3.19 1.50 35.38
C LYS A 482 -1.79 0.92 35.14
N ILE A 483 -1.67 -0.12 34.32
CA ILE A 483 -0.41 -0.77 33.97
C ILE A 483 0.16 -0.14 32.70
N LEU A 484 -0.68 0.00 31.67
CA LEU A 484 -0.27 0.40 30.33
C LEU A 484 -0.21 1.91 30.12
N ASN A 485 -0.80 2.70 31.03
CA ASN A 485 -0.84 4.15 30.95
C ASN A 485 -1.33 4.61 29.56
N GLN A 486 -0.56 5.45 28.85
CA GLN A 486 -0.94 5.98 27.54
C GLN A 486 -1.08 4.91 26.46
N ALA A 487 -0.32 3.81 26.54
CA ALA A 487 -0.41 2.71 25.58
C ALA A 487 -1.79 2.04 25.58
N SER A 488 -2.52 2.10 26.71
CA SER A 488 -3.88 1.54 26.83
C SER A 488 -4.89 2.19 25.89
N LYS A 489 -4.61 3.40 25.40
CA LYS A 489 -5.51 4.10 24.47
C LYS A 489 -5.55 3.47 23.08
N GLU A 490 -4.63 2.57 22.76
CA GLU A 490 -4.46 2.03 21.42
C GLU A 490 -5.08 0.65 21.31
N LEU A 491 -6.03 0.48 20.38
CA LEU A 491 -6.84 -0.74 20.34
C LEU A 491 -5.98 -1.98 20.11
N PHE A 492 -5.06 -1.99 19.14
CA PHE A 492 -4.19 -3.15 18.93
C PHE A 492 -3.35 -3.50 20.16
N VAL A 493 -2.93 -2.53 20.98
CA VAL A 493 -2.23 -2.81 22.24
C VAL A 493 -3.13 -3.51 23.24
N GLN A 494 -4.40 -3.10 23.33
CA GLN A 494 -5.37 -3.79 24.17
C GLN A 494 -5.57 -5.25 23.74
N PHE A 495 -5.67 -5.52 22.43
CA PHE A 495 -5.72 -6.89 21.90
C PHE A 495 -4.49 -7.70 22.34
N LEU A 496 -3.29 -7.22 22.02
CA LEU A 496 -2.04 -7.92 22.35
C LEU A 496 -1.89 -8.18 23.85
N PHE A 497 -2.19 -7.18 24.67
CA PHE A 497 -2.03 -7.31 26.11
C PHE A 497 -3.09 -8.23 26.74
N ARG A 498 -4.32 -8.22 26.23
CA ARG A 498 -5.37 -9.17 26.65
C ARG A 498 -4.97 -10.60 26.31
N ILE A 499 -4.50 -10.85 25.08
CA ILE A 499 -4.03 -12.17 24.66
C ILE A 499 -2.90 -12.64 25.59
N TYR A 500 -1.88 -11.80 25.81
CA TYR A 500 -0.74 -12.14 26.66
C TYR A 500 -1.11 -12.42 28.13
N LYS A 501 -2.08 -11.70 28.68
CA LYS A 501 -2.49 -11.85 30.09
C LYS A 501 -3.53 -12.93 30.32
N GLU A 502 -4.43 -13.16 29.37
CA GLU A 502 -5.61 -14.02 29.56
C GLU A 502 -5.54 -15.32 28.75
N ILE A 503 -4.64 -15.42 27.77
CA ILE A 503 -4.37 -16.63 26.98
C ILE A 503 -2.87 -16.95 27.09
N PRO A 504 -2.38 -17.30 28.30
CA PRO A 504 -0.95 -17.48 28.52
C PRO A 504 -0.42 -18.66 27.69
N GLU A 505 0.84 -18.55 27.26
CA GLU A 505 1.58 -19.60 26.52
C GLU A 505 1.13 -19.86 25.08
N ALA A 506 0.14 -19.13 24.58
CA ALA A 506 -0.17 -19.09 23.15
C ALA A 506 0.91 -18.31 22.36
N TYR A 507 1.02 -18.57 21.06
CA TYR A 507 1.75 -17.69 20.15
C TYR A 507 0.86 -16.52 19.73
N ILE A 508 1.47 -15.36 19.50
CA ILE A 508 0.79 -14.19 18.94
C ILE A 508 1.46 -13.85 17.62
N ALA A 509 0.71 -13.97 16.52
CA ALA A 509 1.16 -13.59 15.20
C ALA A 509 0.33 -12.39 14.75
N ASN A 510 0.91 -11.19 14.66
CA ASN A 510 0.10 -9.99 14.46
C ASN A 510 0.67 -8.98 13.46
N PHE A 511 -0.22 -8.33 12.70
CA PHE A 511 0.10 -7.06 12.04
C PHE A 511 -0.16 -5.90 12.99
N SER A 512 0.73 -4.92 13.09
CA SER A 512 0.48 -3.66 13.81
C SER A 512 1.51 -2.56 13.52
N LYS A 513 1.28 -1.35 14.02
CA LYS A 513 2.29 -0.29 14.08
C LYS A 513 3.46 -0.71 14.99
N VAL A 514 4.70 -0.43 14.58
CA VAL A 514 5.94 -0.82 15.32
C VAL A 514 6.22 -0.06 16.61
N LYS A 515 5.36 0.90 16.98
CA LYS A 515 5.55 1.78 18.14
C LYS A 515 5.62 1.08 19.50
N ILE A 516 5.13 -0.16 19.61
CA ILE A 516 5.30 -0.96 20.83
C ILE A 516 6.78 -1.25 21.12
N LEU A 517 7.64 -1.33 20.10
CA LEU A 517 9.07 -1.57 20.25
C LEU A 517 9.85 -0.30 20.62
N GLN A 518 9.50 0.84 20.02
CA GLN A 518 10.34 2.06 20.06
C GLN A 518 9.68 3.26 20.73
N GLY A 519 8.35 3.35 20.74
CA GLY A 519 7.65 4.54 21.19
C GLY A 519 7.82 4.80 22.69
N ILE A 520 8.02 6.07 23.04
CA ILE A 520 8.20 6.52 24.43
C ILE A 520 6.97 6.21 25.30
N HIS A 521 5.77 6.33 24.74
CA HIS A 521 4.49 6.05 25.44
C HIS A 521 4.19 4.56 25.62
N TYR A 522 5.07 3.68 25.11
CA TYR A 522 4.95 2.23 25.20
C TYR A 522 6.03 1.62 26.10
N LYS A 523 6.73 2.45 26.89
CA LYS A 523 7.71 1.97 27.87
C LYS A 523 7.06 1.02 28.88
N GLU A 524 5.95 1.43 29.47
CA GLU A 524 5.23 0.63 30.46
C GLU A 524 4.67 -0.67 29.85
N PHE A 525 4.30 -0.65 28.55
CA PHE A 525 3.94 -1.88 27.83
C PHE A 525 5.13 -2.85 27.78
N ARG A 526 6.31 -2.39 27.36
CA ARG A 526 7.53 -3.22 27.28
C ARG A 526 7.97 -3.76 28.65
N GLU A 527 7.76 -2.98 29.71
CA GLU A 527 8.06 -3.39 31.09
C GLU A 527 7.08 -4.43 31.65
N HIS A 528 5.97 -4.74 30.96
CA HIS A 528 4.96 -5.69 31.42
C HIS A 528 4.57 -6.77 30.40
N PHE A 529 5.04 -6.66 29.16
CA PHE A 529 4.85 -7.60 28.07
C PHE A 529 6.19 -8.30 27.76
N PHE A 530 6.41 -9.44 28.41
CA PHE A 530 7.68 -10.18 28.32
C PHE A 530 7.62 -11.32 27.30
N ALA A 531 6.79 -11.27 26.27
CA ALA A 531 6.83 -12.31 25.24
C ALA A 531 8.10 -12.18 24.41
N LYS A 532 8.78 -13.28 24.13
CA LYS A 532 9.94 -13.28 23.21
C LYS A 532 9.46 -12.99 21.78
N LEU A 533 10.10 -12.04 21.11
CA LEU A 533 9.86 -11.79 19.69
C LEU A 533 10.76 -12.72 18.86
N GLU A 534 10.17 -13.69 18.17
CA GLU A 534 10.93 -14.70 17.40
C GLU A 534 11.32 -14.18 16.02
N LYS A 535 10.39 -13.48 15.33
CA LYS A 535 10.61 -12.88 14.01
C LYS A 535 9.80 -11.60 13.80
N LEU A 536 10.31 -10.73 12.93
CA LEU A 536 9.69 -9.48 12.52
C LEU A 536 10.02 -9.16 11.06
N PHE A 537 9.02 -8.72 10.29
CA PHE A 537 9.25 -7.93 9.07
C PHE A 537 8.42 -6.65 9.09
N ILE A 538 8.84 -5.65 8.32
CA ILE A 538 8.08 -4.40 8.12
C ILE A 538 7.77 -4.15 6.65
N VAL A 539 6.60 -3.58 6.40
CA VAL A 539 6.06 -3.23 5.08
C VAL A 539 5.44 -1.83 5.08
N PRO A 540 5.34 -1.17 3.92
CA PRO A 540 4.74 0.16 3.80
C PRO A 540 3.25 0.16 4.12
N SER A 541 2.82 0.99 5.08
CA SER A 541 1.43 1.09 5.51
C SER A 541 0.43 1.41 4.40
N PHE A 542 0.83 2.20 3.41
CA PHE A 542 -0.02 2.61 2.28
C PHE A 542 -0.35 1.46 1.30
N THR A 543 0.16 0.25 1.55
CA THR A 543 -0.24 -0.95 0.83
C THR A 543 -1.45 -1.66 1.45
N PHE A 544 -1.84 -1.29 2.67
CA PHE A 544 -3.06 -1.78 3.31
C PHE A 544 -4.23 -0.88 2.93
N ASP A 545 -5.39 -1.50 2.65
CA ASP A 545 -6.58 -0.76 2.26
C ASP A 545 -6.99 0.23 3.37
N ASN A 546 -7.45 1.41 2.97
CA ASN A 546 -7.89 2.48 3.86
C ASN A 546 -6.81 3.07 4.79
N VAL A 547 -5.52 2.76 4.57
CA VAL A 547 -4.41 3.38 5.32
C VAL A 547 -3.77 4.50 4.50
N LYS A 548 -4.10 5.76 4.83
CA LYS A 548 -3.58 6.95 4.13
C LYS A 548 -2.19 7.41 4.60
N GLY A 549 -1.73 6.95 5.77
CA GLY A 549 -0.44 7.37 6.34
C GLY A 549 0.75 6.65 5.69
N LYS A 550 1.95 7.23 5.82
CA LYS A 550 3.24 6.63 5.44
C LYS A 550 4.03 6.25 6.69
N PHE A 551 3.94 5.01 7.13
CA PHE A 551 4.63 4.47 8.31
C PHE A 551 4.88 2.98 8.11
N PRO A 552 5.69 2.32 8.95
CA PRO A 552 5.92 0.89 8.83
C PRO A 552 4.83 0.14 9.60
N VAL A 553 4.19 -0.80 8.91
CA VAL A 553 3.39 -1.85 9.54
C VAL A 553 4.31 -3.06 9.71
N GLY A 554 4.43 -3.54 10.95
CA GLY A 554 5.18 -4.75 11.26
C GLY A 554 4.28 -5.96 11.33
N PHE A 555 4.80 -7.11 10.90
CA PHE A 555 4.27 -8.42 11.24
C PHE A 555 5.18 -9.09 12.28
N PHE A 556 4.62 -9.43 13.43
CA PHE A 556 5.35 -9.93 14.58
C PHE A 556 4.96 -11.36 14.87
N VAL A 557 5.93 -12.22 15.19
CA VAL A 557 5.67 -13.56 15.74
C VAL A 557 6.22 -13.62 17.16
N TRP A 558 5.34 -13.56 18.15
CA TRP A 558 5.66 -13.59 19.57
C TRP A 558 5.43 -14.97 20.19
N ASN A 559 6.39 -15.41 20.98
CA ASN A 559 6.30 -16.59 21.82
C ASN A 559 6.07 -16.18 23.28
N THR A 560 4.84 -16.35 23.77
CA THR A 560 4.49 -15.90 25.14
C THR A 560 4.93 -16.87 26.24
N LYS A 561 5.40 -18.08 25.87
CA LYS A 561 5.95 -19.08 26.81
C LYS A 561 7.29 -18.62 27.38
N ILE A 562 8.10 -18.00 26.54
CA ILE A 562 9.42 -17.49 26.93
C ILE A 562 9.26 -16.07 27.45
N LYS A 563 9.68 -15.85 28.69
CA LYS A 563 9.65 -14.53 29.34
C LYS A 563 10.96 -13.78 29.13
N GLU A 564 10.94 -12.79 28.26
CA GLU A 564 12.11 -11.98 27.89
C GLU A 564 11.72 -10.50 27.78
N LEU A 565 12.56 -9.62 28.33
CA LEU A 565 12.43 -8.17 28.11
C LEU A 565 13.01 -7.83 26.73
N PHE A 566 12.18 -7.31 25.83
CA PHE A 566 12.61 -6.89 24.49
C PHE A 566 13.71 -5.82 24.57
N LYS A 567 14.81 -6.03 23.84
CA LYS A 567 15.92 -5.08 23.71
C LYS A 567 16.11 -4.65 22.26
N GLU A 568 16.30 -5.63 21.37
CA GLU A 568 16.45 -5.42 19.93
C GLU A 568 16.07 -6.67 19.13
N ILE A 569 15.83 -6.48 17.83
CA ILE A 569 15.66 -7.54 16.83
C ILE A 569 16.03 -7.00 15.44
N ASP A 570 16.55 -7.87 14.57
CA ASP A 570 16.68 -7.56 13.14
C ASP A 570 15.36 -7.84 12.41
N SER A 571 14.92 -6.88 11.61
CA SER A 571 13.70 -6.95 10.80
C SER A 571 14.03 -6.92 9.32
N ASP A 572 13.45 -7.84 8.56
CA ASP A 572 13.39 -7.70 7.10
C ASP A 572 12.53 -6.47 6.75
N VAL A 573 12.92 -5.76 5.68
CA VAL A 573 12.18 -4.63 5.13
C VAL A 573 11.77 -4.96 3.70
N TYR A 574 10.47 -5.09 3.46
CA TYR A 574 9.91 -5.34 2.13
C TYR A 574 9.32 -4.05 1.56
N ASP A 575 9.53 -3.82 0.26
CA ASP A 575 8.85 -2.75 -0.47
C ASP A 575 7.39 -3.12 -0.79
N GLN A 576 6.71 -2.33 -1.61
CA GLN A 576 5.32 -2.59 -1.99
C GLN A 576 5.16 -3.81 -2.91
N ASP A 577 6.22 -4.29 -3.54
CA ASP A 577 6.20 -5.37 -4.54
C ASP A 577 6.73 -6.70 -3.96
N ILE A 578 6.85 -6.78 -2.62
CA ILE A 578 7.38 -7.94 -1.88
C ILE A 578 8.88 -8.16 -2.14
N SER A 579 9.60 -7.15 -2.62
CA SER A 579 11.05 -7.23 -2.75
C SER A 579 11.68 -6.93 -1.39
N LEU A 580 12.56 -7.82 -0.92
CA LEU A 580 13.39 -7.55 0.26
C LEU A 580 14.40 -6.47 -0.13
N ILE A 581 14.25 -5.27 0.42
CA ILE A 581 15.08 -4.10 0.07
C ILE A 581 16.19 -3.84 1.07
N SER A 582 16.02 -4.24 2.33
CA SER A 582 17.05 -4.07 3.37
C SER A 582 16.71 -4.88 4.63
N ASN A 583 17.64 -4.87 5.58
CA ASN A 583 17.42 -5.28 6.95
C ASN A 583 17.51 -4.06 7.86
N LYS A 584 16.61 -3.95 8.84
CA LYS A 584 16.58 -2.86 9.82
C LYS A 584 16.63 -3.42 11.22
N LYS A 585 17.61 -2.96 12.00
CA LYS A 585 17.66 -3.23 13.44
C LYS A 585 16.63 -2.38 14.18
N MET A 586 15.71 -3.04 14.87
CA MET A 586 14.69 -2.42 15.73
C MET A 586 15.14 -2.58 17.18
N PHE A 587 15.27 -1.50 17.94
CA PHE A 587 15.74 -1.54 19.32
C PHE A 587 14.93 -0.62 20.24
N VAL A 588 14.99 -0.85 21.55
CA VAL A 588 14.41 0.06 22.54
C VAL A 588 15.30 1.31 22.66
N PRO A 589 14.78 2.51 22.35
CA PRO A 589 15.55 3.74 22.45
C PRO A 589 15.98 4.02 23.88
N GLU A 590 17.09 4.73 24.03
CA GLU A 590 17.56 5.20 25.33
C GLU A 590 16.52 6.11 26.01
N ASN A 591 16.57 6.19 27.35
CA ASN A 591 15.64 7.00 28.13
C ASN A 591 15.75 8.52 27.81
N LYS A 592 16.93 8.99 27.37
CA LYS A 592 17.17 10.38 27.00
C LYS A 592 17.14 10.53 25.48
N ASN A 593 16.50 11.58 25.00
CA ASN A 593 16.42 11.91 23.58
C ASN A 593 16.88 13.36 23.32
N ILE A 594 16.83 13.78 22.05
CA ILE A 594 17.26 15.13 21.64
C ILE A 594 16.50 16.27 22.34
N LYS A 595 15.25 16.05 22.81
CA LYS A 595 14.50 17.06 23.57
C LYS A 595 15.07 17.21 24.98
N ASP A 596 15.55 16.14 25.59
CA ASP A 596 16.19 16.19 26.90
C ASP A 596 17.57 16.85 26.83
N TRP A 597 18.25 16.73 25.69
CA TRP A 597 19.43 17.53 25.38
C TRP A 597 19.09 19.02 25.26
N LEU A 598 18.12 19.39 24.41
CA LEU A 598 17.73 20.78 24.21
C LEU A 598 17.33 21.49 25.51
N ARG A 599 16.62 20.78 26.41
CA ARG A 599 16.15 21.30 27.70
C ARG A 599 17.27 21.84 28.60
N GLN A 600 18.50 21.37 28.45
CA GLN A 600 19.65 21.84 29.24
C GLN A 600 20.04 23.28 28.91
N TYR A 601 19.58 23.81 27.77
CA TYR A 601 19.90 25.14 27.26
C TYR A 601 18.68 26.07 27.24
N ASN A 602 17.64 25.75 28.01
CA ASN A 602 16.45 26.57 28.12
C ASN A 602 16.77 27.88 28.84
N ILE A 603 16.25 28.98 28.29
CA ILE A 603 16.40 30.34 28.82
C ILE A 603 15.03 30.92 29.19
N LYS A 604 15.02 31.94 30.05
CA LYS A 604 13.78 32.56 30.55
C LYS A 604 13.45 33.90 29.90
N ASP A 605 14.47 34.70 29.56
CA ASP A 605 14.35 36.10 29.12
C ASP A 605 15.16 36.39 27.84
N ASN A 606 14.94 37.56 27.24
CA ASN A 606 15.61 38.05 26.02
C ASN A 606 15.39 37.14 24.80
N GLU A 607 14.14 36.71 24.56
CA GLU A 607 13.85 35.92 23.38
C GLU A 607 13.95 36.73 22.08
N ILE A 608 14.63 36.15 21.09
CA ILE A 608 14.66 36.61 19.70
C ILE A 608 13.72 35.78 18.81
N GLY A 609 13.05 34.77 19.38
CA GLY A 609 12.11 33.89 18.70
C GLY A 609 11.85 32.60 19.47
N TYR A 610 11.07 31.71 18.88
CA TYR A 610 10.67 30.42 19.46
C TYR A 610 10.93 29.29 18.48
N LEU A 611 11.53 28.21 18.96
CA LEU A 611 11.59 26.91 18.27
C LEU A 611 10.39 26.06 18.70
N VAL A 612 9.51 25.72 17.77
CA VAL A 612 8.53 24.65 17.95
C VAL A 612 9.25 23.33 17.70
N ARG A 613 9.22 22.40 18.68
CA ARG A 613 10.10 21.21 18.68
C ARG A 613 9.44 19.87 18.36
N GLY A 614 8.12 19.76 18.48
CA GLY A 614 7.39 18.48 18.32
C GLY A 614 7.85 17.36 19.27
N SER A 615 7.48 16.12 18.95
CA SER A 615 8.01 14.90 19.60
C SER A 615 9.36 14.49 18.99
N ALA A 616 10.10 13.63 19.67
CA ALA A 616 11.50 13.29 19.33
C ALA A 616 11.64 12.27 18.18
N ASP A 617 10.58 11.98 17.44
CA ASP A 617 10.55 11.01 16.35
C ASP A 617 10.46 11.66 14.96
N VAL A 618 10.92 10.95 13.93
CA VAL A 618 10.97 11.45 12.54
C VAL A 618 9.58 11.82 12.01
N GLN A 619 8.53 11.10 12.39
CA GLN A 619 7.13 11.42 12.06
C GLN A 619 6.75 12.88 12.36
N ASN A 620 7.35 13.45 13.42
CA ASN A 620 7.04 14.80 13.91
C ASN A 620 7.97 15.88 13.34
N ASN A 621 8.80 15.58 12.33
CA ASN A 621 9.72 16.56 11.74
C ASN A 621 9.02 17.74 11.05
N ASN A 622 7.83 17.52 10.48
CA ASN A 622 7.08 18.57 9.78
C ASN A 622 6.59 19.69 10.72
N VAL A 623 6.43 19.40 12.03
CA VAL A 623 5.99 20.41 13.01
C VAL A 623 7.13 21.16 13.68
N VAL A 624 8.38 20.89 13.31
CA VAL A 624 9.55 21.61 13.83
C VAL A 624 9.79 22.86 13.01
N PHE A 625 9.79 24.05 13.62
CA PHE A 625 10.01 25.32 12.92
C PHE A 625 10.32 26.47 13.89
N ILE A 626 10.88 27.57 13.39
CA ILE A 626 11.16 28.79 14.13
C ILE A 626 10.09 29.85 13.80
N THR A 627 9.56 30.51 14.83
CA THR A 627 8.54 31.57 14.70
C THR A 627 8.68 32.63 15.80
N LEU A 628 8.17 33.84 15.57
CA LEU A 628 8.02 34.84 16.63
C LEU A 628 6.74 34.65 17.45
N LYS A 629 5.72 33.98 16.89
CA LYS A 629 4.38 33.89 17.47
C LYS A 629 3.83 32.46 17.47
N PRO A 630 4.34 31.59 18.36
CA PRO A 630 3.80 30.24 18.49
C PRO A 630 2.33 30.27 18.91
N SER A 631 1.55 29.27 18.46
CA SER A 631 0.13 29.17 18.84
C SER A 631 -0.05 28.81 20.31
N GLU A 632 -1.17 29.23 20.90
CA GLU A 632 -1.47 28.97 22.31
C GLU A 632 -1.52 27.47 22.64
N SER A 633 -1.97 26.63 21.70
CA SER A 633 -1.99 25.17 21.87
C SER A 633 -0.59 24.57 22.00
N VAL A 634 0.38 25.06 21.22
CA VAL A 634 1.78 24.61 21.28
C VAL A 634 2.43 25.05 22.58
N ILE A 635 2.13 26.26 23.05
CA ILE A 635 2.60 26.78 24.34
C ILE A 635 2.03 25.92 25.49
N LYS A 636 0.70 25.69 25.50
CA LYS A 636 0.02 24.86 26.52
C LYS A 636 0.56 23.42 26.55
N ALA A 637 0.85 22.86 25.38
CA ALA A 637 1.47 21.54 25.25
C ALA A 637 2.95 21.51 25.66
N SER A 638 3.54 22.64 26.10
CA SER A 638 4.97 22.77 26.40
C SER A 638 5.83 22.23 25.26
N ASN A 639 5.53 22.67 24.03
CA ASN A 639 6.24 22.28 22.81
C ASN A 639 7.04 23.43 22.17
N THR A 640 7.20 24.54 22.89
CA THR A 640 8.06 25.67 22.49
C THR A 640 9.37 25.70 23.27
N ASN A 641 10.45 26.11 22.62
CA ASN A 641 11.69 26.53 23.25
C ASN A 641 11.98 28.00 22.92
N LYS A 642 12.33 28.81 23.91
CA LYS A 642 12.74 30.19 23.69
C LYS A 642 14.16 30.23 23.14
N ILE A 643 14.37 31.05 22.11
CA ILE A 643 15.68 31.27 21.48
C ILE A 643 16.19 32.63 21.91
N SER A 644 17.46 32.72 22.29
CA SER A 644 18.22 33.95 22.60
C SER A 644 19.63 33.81 22.04
N GLU A 645 20.44 34.86 22.16
CA GLU A 645 21.87 34.83 21.80
C GLU A 645 22.62 33.62 22.42
N ASN A 646 22.35 33.31 23.69
CA ASN A 646 23.07 32.28 24.44
C ASN A 646 22.77 30.84 24.00
N ASN A 647 21.64 30.60 23.32
CA ASN A 647 21.24 29.26 22.89
C ASN A 647 20.89 29.18 21.39
N LEU A 648 21.20 30.23 20.62
CA LEU A 648 20.91 30.31 19.19
C LEU A 648 21.51 29.12 18.44
N ILE A 649 22.81 28.85 18.63
CA ILE A 649 23.50 27.73 17.98
C ILE A 649 22.90 26.37 18.37
N ILE A 650 22.50 26.18 19.64
CA ILE A 650 21.88 24.95 20.11
C ILE A 650 20.54 24.70 19.40
N ASN A 651 19.71 25.74 19.27
CA ASN A 651 18.43 25.65 18.58
C ASN A 651 18.61 25.45 17.08
N ALA A 652 19.63 26.07 16.46
CA ALA A 652 19.99 25.84 15.08
C ALA A 652 20.40 24.38 14.82
N VAL A 653 21.27 23.81 15.67
CA VAL A 653 21.65 22.39 15.61
C VAL A 653 20.41 21.49 15.74
N PHE A 654 19.53 21.76 16.70
CA PHE A 654 18.30 20.99 16.86
C PHE A 654 17.44 21.05 15.60
N LEU A 655 17.17 22.24 15.05
CA LEU A 655 16.35 22.43 13.87
C LEU A 655 16.94 21.67 12.68
N THR A 656 18.22 21.89 12.39
CA THR A 656 18.91 21.33 11.22
C THR A 656 18.94 19.81 11.27
N VAL A 657 19.34 19.22 12.40
CA VAL A 657 19.34 17.75 12.56
C VAL A 657 17.94 17.18 12.38
N ARG A 658 16.91 17.87 12.87
CA ARG A 658 15.50 17.45 12.71
C ARG A 658 14.97 17.62 11.29
N LYS A 659 15.61 18.43 10.44
CA LYS A 659 15.12 18.73 9.08
C LYS A 659 15.91 18.05 7.97
N ILE A 660 17.19 17.81 8.18
CA ILE A 660 18.07 17.25 7.16
C ILE A 660 17.85 15.75 6.92
N ILE A 661 17.25 15.04 7.89
CA ILE A 661 16.88 13.63 7.74
C ILE A 661 15.51 13.55 7.05
N GLU A 662 15.51 13.04 5.83
CA GLU A 662 14.30 12.80 5.06
C GLU A 662 13.37 11.79 5.78
N GLN A 663 12.10 12.15 5.91
CA GLN A 663 11.08 11.23 6.42
C GLN A 663 10.68 10.25 5.33
N THR A 664 10.92 8.98 5.60
CA THR A 664 10.47 7.83 4.82
C THR A 664 9.46 7.03 5.66
N TRP A 665 8.70 6.14 5.03
CA TRP A 665 7.84 5.23 5.79
C TRP A 665 8.66 4.28 6.67
N ILE A 666 9.94 4.03 6.36
CA ILE A 666 10.83 3.11 7.08
C ILE A 666 11.29 3.74 8.40
N ASN A 667 11.77 4.99 8.36
CA ASN A 667 12.33 5.70 9.52
C ASN A 667 11.29 6.53 10.30
N ASP A 668 10.03 6.53 9.88
CA ASP A 668 8.94 7.31 10.48
C ASP A 668 8.84 7.20 12.02
N ARG A 669 9.22 6.05 12.60
CA ARG A 669 9.19 5.80 14.07
C ARG A 669 10.55 5.90 14.77
N ASP A 670 11.62 6.17 14.03
CA ASP A 670 12.96 6.29 14.59
C ASP A 670 13.04 7.52 15.50
N GLN A 671 13.78 7.36 16.60
CA GLN A 671 13.95 8.41 17.60
C GLN A 671 15.26 9.18 17.37
N TYR A 672 15.20 10.50 17.49
CA TYR A 672 16.39 11.33 17.64
C TYR A 672 16.94 11.19 19.06
N LEU A 673 18.06 10.48 19.15
CA LEU A 673 18.74 10.19 20.42
C LEU A 673 19.44 11.43 20.99
N PHE A 674 19.92 11.30 22.22
CA PHE A 674 20.77 12.29 22.85
C PHE A 674 22.11 12.39 22.10
N PRO A 675 22.57 13.59 21.69
CA PRO A 675 23.81 13.73 20.92
C PRO A 675 25.04 13.49 21.82
N ASN A 676 26.10 12.95 21.24
CA ASN A 676 27.42 12.94 21.88
C ASN A 676 28.06 14.35 21.88
N ASP A 677 29.16 14.55 22.61
CA ASP A 677 29.74 15.88 22.80
C ASP A 677 30.57 16.42 21.63
N LYS A 678 30.71 15.69 20.52
CA LYS A 678 31.58 16.10 19.40
C LYS A 678 31.12 17.41 18.73
N TRP A 679 29.81 17.69 18.69
CA TRP A 679 29.28 18.93 18.11
C TRP A 679 29.77 20.19 18.84
N GLN A 680 30.18 20.07 20.11
CA GLN A 680 30.60 21.22 20.91
C GLN A 680 31.86 21.89 20.35
N ILE A 681 32.77 21.10 19.78
CA ILE A 681 34.04 21.57 19.22
C ILE A 681 34.00 21.73 17.69
N ASP A 682 32.94 21.25 17.04
CA ASP A 682 32.78 21.28 15.58
C ASP A 682 32.19 22.61 15.12
N ASN A 683 33.06 23.60 14.88
CA ASN A 683 32.65 24.93 14.45
C ASN A 683 32.03 24.93 13.05
N GLU A 684 32.52 24.10 12.13
CA GLU A 684 31.95 23.97 10.78
C GLU A 684 30.50 23.48 10.85
N PHE A 685 30.25 22.38 11.58
CA PHE A 685 28.91 21.85 11.79
C PHE A 685 27.96 22.86 12.44
N LYS A 686 28.42 23.60 13.46
CA LYS A 686 27.63 24.65 14.12
C LYS A 686 27.27 25.79 13.16
N ASN A 687 28.20 26.18 12.29
CA ASN A 687 28.01 27.25 11.31
C ASN A 687 27.03 26.81 10.22
N ASP A 688 27.21 25.61 9.68
CA ASP A 688 26.29 25.02 8.70
C ASP A 688 24.87 24.89 9.27
N CYS A 689 24.74 24.50 10.55
CA CYS A 689 23.44 24.46 11.21
C CYS A 689 22.81 25.84 11.34
N LEU A 690 23.59 26.88 11.69
CA LEU A 690 23.08 28.26 11.75
C LEU A 690 22.63 28.73 10.37
N THR A 691 23.45 28.54 9.34
CA THR A 691 23.11 28.89 7.96
C THR A 691 21.83 28.20 7.52
N TYR A 692 21.72 26.88 7.73
CA TYR A 692 20.50 26.14 7.43
C TYR A 692 19.29 26.75 8.13
N SER A 693 19.40 27.07 9.42
CA SER A 693 18.30 27.67 10.19
C SER A 693 17.89 29.08 9.74
N LEU A 694 18.77 29.80 9.03
CA LEU A 694 18.48 31.13 8.52
C LEU A 694 17.74 31.10 7.19
N PHE A 695 18.06 30.12 6.33
CA PHE A 695 17.60 30.10 4.94
C PHE A 695 16.58 28.99 4.63
N ASP A 696 16.44 27.98 5.49
CA ASP A 696 15.44 26.93 5.31
C ASP A 696 14.01 27.43 5.56
N GLN A 697 13.04 26.85 4.85
CA GLN A 697 11.62 27.21 4.94
C GLN A 697 11.00 26.95 6.32
N SER A 698 11.66 26.18 7.18
CA SER A 698 11.23 25.99 8.57
C SER A 698 11.56 27.18 9.48
N ASN A 699 12.26 28.20 9.00
CA ASN A 699 12.26 29.51 9.62
C ASN A 699 11.15 30.37 9.00
N ILE A 700 10.04 30.49 9.72
CA ILE A 700 8.85 31.23 9.26
C ILE A 700 8.73 32.61 9.89
N VAL A 701 9.84 33.16 10.41
CA VAL A 701 9.87 34.49 11.03
C VAL A 701 9.54 35.56 10.00
N THR A 702 8.57 36.41 10.31
CA THR A 702 8.19 37.56 9.49
C THR A 702 8.12 38.82 10.36
N ALA A 703 8.49 39.98 9.78
CA ALA A 703 8.39 41.27 10.47
C ALA A 703 6.94 41.64 10.86
N SER A 704 5.93 41.05 10.20
CA SER A 704 4.53 41.24 10.56
C SER A 704 4.13 40.59 11.90
N GLN A 705 4.97 39.71 12.46
CA GLN A 705 4.74 39.04 13.73
C GLN A 705 5.47 39.69 14.91
N GLY A 706 6.30 40.69 14.65
CA GLY A 706 7.14 41.39 15.64
C GLY A 706 8.51 41.74 15.06
N THR A 707 9.38 42.29 15.89
CA THR A 707 10.75 42.64 15.49
C THR A 707 11.51 41.42 14.97
N ASN A 708 11.92 41.48 13.69
CA ASN A 708 12.64 40.39 13.05
C ASN A 708 14.14 40.48 13.37
N HIS A 709 14.57 39.68 14.36
CA HIS A 709 15.98 39.55 14.74
C HIS A 709 16.80 38.63 13.83
N TRP A 710 16.18 37.93 12.87
CA TRP A 710 16.77 36.83 12.11
C TRP A 710 17.30 37.23 10.73
N ILE A 711 17.33 38.52 10.40
CA ILE A 711 17.81 39.03 9.10
C ILE A 711 19.35 38.98 9.07
N PRO A 712 19.99 38.15 8.22
CA PRO A 712 21.45 37.98 8.21
C PRO A 712 22.17 39.00 7.32
N PHE A 713 21.44 39.99 6.81
CA PHE A 713 21.93 41.01 5.89
C PHE A 713 21.78 42.40 6.50
N THR A 714 22.61 43.33 6.05
CA THR A 714 22.42 44.77 6.23
C THR A 714 21.40 45.31 5.24
N GLU A 715 20.82 46.46 5.54
CA GLU A 715 19.88 47.15 4.65
C GLU A 715 20.51 47.45 3.28
N GLN A 716 21.81 47.71 3.24
CA GLN A 716 22.55 47.99 2.00
C GLN A 716 22.71 46.73 1.12
N GLU A 717 23.01 45.57 1.71
CA GLU A 717 23.23 44.31 0.98
C GLU A 717 21.98 43.83 0.24
N VAL A 718 20.78 44.17 0.75
CA VAL A 718 19.50 43.81 0.12
C VAL A 718 18.74 45.01 -0.46
N ASN A 719 19.36 46.18 -0.51
CA ASN A 719 18.76 47.43 -0.99
C ASN A 719 17.37 47.72 -0.36
N ALA A 720 17.27 47.56 0.96
CA ALA A 720 16.06 47.81 1.71
C ALA A 720 15.69 49.30 1.68
N LYS A 721 14.41 49.60 1.41
CA LYS A 721 13.90 50.98 1.37
C LYS A 721 13.73 51.60 2.76
N GLU A 722 13.60 50.75 3.77
CA GLU A 722 13.39 51.13 5.17
C GLU A 722 14.43 50.46 6.06
N LYS A 723 14.69 51.06 7.21
CA LYS A 723 15.66 50.56 8.20
C LYS A 723 15.11 49.31 8.89
N PHE A 724 15.96 48.30 9.13
CA PHE A 724 15.56 47.15 9.94
C PHE A 724 15.42 47.55 11.42
N GLU A 725 14.38 47.04 12.07
CA GLU A 725 14.17 47.22 13.51
C GLU A 725 15.26 46.53 14.35
N SER A 726 15.90 45.50 13.81
CA SER A 726 17.01 44.82 14.46
C SER A 726 18.12 44.46 13.47
N ASN A 727 19.35 44.69 13.91
CA ASN A 727 20.58 44.23 13.25
C ASN A 727 21.22 43.08 14.03
N PHE A 728 20.45 42.38 14.88
CA PHE A 728 20.97 41.35 15.78
C PHE A 728 21.73 40.25 15.04
N MET A 729 21.12 39.56 14.06
CA MET A 729 21.77 38.42 13.40
C MET A 729 23.01 38.83 12.62
N THR A 730 22.96 39.95 11.89
CA THR A 730 24.13 40.52 11.22
C THR A 730 25.26 40.83 12.20
N HIS A 731 24.97 41.40 13.37
CA HIS A 731 25.97 41.60 14.43
C HIS A 731 26.39 40.31 15.11
N PHE A 732 25.54 39.30 15.23
CA PHE A 732 25.91 38.01 15.82
C PHE A 732 26.89 37.27 14.91
N ILE A 733 26.65 37.28 13.60
CA ILE A 733 27.52 36.70 12.58
C ILE A 733 28.84 37.51 12.51
N LYS A 734 28.78 38.84 12.52
CA LYS A 734 29.96 39.73 12.46
C LYS A 734 30.73 39.82 13.78
N GLY A 735 30.06 39.70 14.92
CA GLY A 735 30.56 39.94 16.28
C GLY A 735 31.51 38.85 16.80
N LYS A 736 31.72 37.79 16.00
CA LYS A 736 32.83 36.84 16.16
C LYS A 736 34.08 37.22 15.35
N ILE A 737 34.05 38.34 14.62
CA ILE A 737 35.18 38.94 13.93
C ILE A 737 35.46 40.27 14.63
N LYS A 738 36.58 40.37 15.36
CA LYS A 738 37.16 41.69 15.63
C LYS A 738 37.51 42.28 14.27
N GLN A 739 36.75 43.25 13.79
CA GLN A 739 37.29 44.16 12.80
C GLN A 739 38.47 44.86 13.46
N GLU A 740 39.70 44.55 13.03
CA GLU A 740 40.80 45.47 13.21
C GLU A 740 40.39 46.78 12.54
N GLN A 741 39.91 47.72 13.34
CA GLN A 741 39.92 49.10 12.96
C GLN A 741 41.38 49.41 12.64
N LYS A 742 41.69 49.65 11.36
CA LYS A 742 42.91 50.35 10.96
C LYS A 742 42.87 51.70 11.69
N ALA A 743 43.55 51.74 12.83
CA ALA A 743 43.82 52.98 13.55
C ALA A 743 44.54 53.92 12.57
N ASN A 744 43.90 55.03 12.25
CA ASN A 744 44.54 56.12 11.53
C ASN A 744 45.77 56.55 12.33
N LEU A 745 46.91 56.53 11.64
CA LEU A 745 48.28 56.66 12.16
C LEU A 745 48.64 58.10 12.60
N PHE A 746 47.70 58.85 13.19
CA PHE A 746 47.95 60.20 13.72
C PHE A 746 47.10 60.50 14.95
N SER A 747 47.55 60.06 16.12
CA SER A 747 47.49 60.82 17.38
C SER A 747 48.28 60.06 18.46
N ASN A 748 49.27 60.73 19.02
CA ASN A 748 50.26 60.20 19.97
C ASN A 748 49.81 60.49 21.44
N PRO A 749 50.55 60.11 22.50
CA PRO A 749 50.15 59.05 23.44
C PRO A 749 49.98 59.56 24.89
N ALA A 750 49.34 58.75 25.75
CA ALA A 750 49.51 58.85 27.20
C ALA A 750 49.27 57.49 27.89
N THR A 751 50.07 57.29 28.93
CA THR A 751 50.51 56.05 29.58
C THR A 751 49.65 55.58 30.77
N LEU A 752 49.93 54.33 31.18
CA LEU A 752 49.75 53.68 32.50
C LEU A 752 48.35 53.11 32.80
N SER A 753 48.14 52.02 33.53
CA SER A 753 48.90 50.83 33.97
C SER A 753 47.98 50.12 34.98
N GLY A 754 47.98 48.78 35.06
CA GLY A 754 47.52 48.10 36.29
C GLY A 754 46.68 46.85 36.08
N PHE A 755 47.30 45.71 36.37
CA PHE A 755 46.73 44.39 36.63
C PHE A 755 45.61 44.42 37.70
N GLU A 756 44.59 43.56 37.59
CA GLU A 756 44.48 42.37 38.44
C GLU A 756 43.34 41.41 38.01
N THR A 757 43.68 40.13 38.12
CA THR A 757 42.97 38.89 37.77
C THR A 757 41.74 38.57 38.61
N LEU A 758 40.70 38.01 38.00
CA LEU A 758 39.88 36.97 38.63
C LEU A 758 39.41 35.93 37.60
N THR A 759 39.74 34.69 37.93
CA THR A 759 39.53 33.41 37.25
C THR A 759 38.06 33.01 37.13
N GLY A 760 37.66 32.50 35.95
CA GLY A 760 36.41 31.79 35.77
C GLY A 760 36.14 31.42 34.31
N LEU A 761 36.51 30.19 33.95
CA LEU A 761 36.04 29.40 32.78
C LEU A 761 35.30 30.16 31.67
N ARG A 762 36.05 30.66 30.69
CA ARG A 762 35.57 30.97 29.34
C ARG A 762 36.57 30.38 28.35
N VAL A 763 36.24 29.24 27.77
CA VAL A 763 36.90 28.80 26.53
C VAL A 763 36.14 29.50 25.40
N GLU A 764 36.48 30.76 25.15
CA GLU A 764 36.12 31.46 23.92
C GLU A 764 37.11 31.00 22.84
N THR A 765 36.69 30.08 21.96
CA THR A 765 37.41 29.85 20.71
C THR A 765 37.01 30.97 19.74
N ASN A 766 37.86 32.00 19.67
CA ASN A 766 37.76 33.13 18.75
C ASN A 766 38.29 32.75 17.36
N GLU A 767 37.50 32.00 16.60
CA GLU A 767 37.72 31.80 15.18
C GLU A 767 36.55 32.36 14.37
N ALA A 768 36.87 32.98 13.24
CA ALA A 768 35.89 33.55 12.33
C ALA A 768 34.96 32.46 11.78
N LEU A 769 33.69 32.81 11.55
CA LEU A 769 32.75 31.94 10.85
C LEU A 769 33.22 31.81 9.38
N VAL A 770 33.86 30.69 9.07
CA VAL A 770 34.18 30.31 7.68
C VAL A 770 33.04 29.43 7.19
N PHE A 771 32.34 29.89 6.16
CA PHE A 771 31.29 29.13 5.47
C PHE A 771 31.92 28.25 4.38
N SER A 772 31.42 27.04 4.20
CA SER A 772 31.80 26.21 3.05
C SER A 772 31.30 26.82 1.73
N GLU A 773 31.99 26.60 0.60
CA GLU A 773 31.53 27.09 -0.72
C GLU A 773 30.12 26.61 -1.10
N LYS A 774 29.68 25.47 -0.52
CA LYS A 774 28.32 24.95 -0.69
C LYS A 774 27.27 25.76 0.09
N ALA A 775 27.63 26.33 1.24
CA ALA A 775 26.72 27.13 2.07
C ALA A 775 26.43 28.52 1.47
N THR A 776 27.30 29.01 0.58
CA THR A 776 27.16 30.32 -0.10
C THR A 776 26.40 30.28 -1.43
N ASN A 777 25.93 29.11 -1.87
CA ASN A 777 25.30 28.90 -3.20
C ASN A 777 23.77 28.68 -3.15
N VAL A 778 23.07 29.26 -2.17
CA VAL A 778 21.58 29.27 -2.10
C VAL A 778 21.01 30.55 -2.68
#